data_AF-A0A367Z959-F1
#
_entry.id   AF-A0A367Z959-F1
#
_cell.length_a   1.000
_cell.length_b   1.000
_cell.length_c   1.000
_cell.angle_alpha   90.00
_cell.angle_beta   90.00
_cell.angle_gamma   90.00
#
_symmetry.space_group_name_H-M   'P 1'
#
loop_
_entity.id
_entity.type
_entity.pdbx_description
1 polymer ?
#
loop_
_entity_poly.entity_id
_entity_poly.type
_entity_poly.pdbx_seq_one_letter_code
_entity_poly.pdbx_strand_id
1 'polypeptide(L)'
;MKERMQLSSVITDQMVELPYRRIAIVREKGADLETPLSVYLKLRGQGASFLLESVSGGEQVARFSFIGVWPKRAFVFQNHAWHVHSPAGVEQLPLKDSENPFDQLRQILRPTAEPGRHYLEHPLRFLGGLVGYLSYDFVRYFEPTVNIMPRSDLPEAIFLEVNSFVAFDHAFGKLMLISVAEGEEQAIEEARRRLDALEDRLQKPMKEDTQEVGMFSGQRLHPVVPAEYFEEMVRHAKEYIRNGDCFQIVLSQRFLGATQASPLSIYRALRRLNPSPYMYHFDFGDLAGETPFHLIGASPEMHVRLERGVASLRPIAGTRPRADNAEEDARLEKELLADPKERAEHIMLVDLARNDLGRVCQFGTVRLSQQMVVERYSHVMHIVSQVDGDLRPDFDAFDLLQATFPAGTVSGAPKVRAMQVINELEKQSRGVYAGIVGYFSYSGELDSCIAIRTIVMLGNQVEIQSGAGIVADSEPSREHQECLNKAHALFRAVELAEQSLPSPVRIGSVQQEGKSPRVVLIDNYDSFTYNLAQYLGELGAEVLIFRNDALSVDEIAALRPTHLVVSPGPGAPPQAGISNEVITQLGKSIPTLGVCLGHQCIGYAFGGKVLQAPTLMHGKTSQIYHTGAGIFQNIPSPFEATRYHSLMVSEPVPDELEVTARTDDGIVMGLRHKKYPIFGVQFHPESILTSYGKQILENFLALKPSSSFNSFEGSKPKGETNMLKPYLAKIVQRKDLSLQEAEEAMTLIMTGQASDAQIGAFLIGLRMKGETIDEIVGCARAMRAQATALPKFDDAVTLFDTAGTGGDGKHSFNISTAAAFVIAGAGYKVAKHGNRAVSSTCGSADILAALGIEIELTPEQVAHCIQEVGIGFIFAPRFHPAMKYASKPRREIGQRSIFNLLGPLVNPARVTHQLIGVYDPSLTELLAQSALELGNHATMVVHGAGGLDELTTSGKNRVTKACDGKIETLEIDAQAYGLRPARDEDLRGGTPEQNAQQLRELLQGKIQSPCRDVVLFNAAMAISLVTEDLTQAIQQATQSLDSGAALQKLEQLISTVPARAM
;
A
#
# COMPACT_ATOMS: atom_id res chain seq x y z
N MET A 1 53.53 3.57 -13.94
CA MET A 1 52.55 4.17 -14.88
C MET A 1 51.17 3.81 -14.31
N LYS A 2 50.59 4.56 -13.36
CA LYS A 2 49.70 5.73 -13.57
C LYS A 2 49.00 5.74 -14.93
N GLU A 3 47.91 4.99 -15.06
CA GLU A 3 46.75 5.45 -15.81
C GLU A 3 45.63 5.72 -14.82
N ARG A 4 45.38 7.01 -14.59
CA ARG A 4 44.14 7.50 -14.02
C ARG A 4 43.03 7.11 -15.01
N MET A 5 42.15 6.20 -14.63
CA MET A 5 40.82 6.16 -15.22
C MET A 5 40.14 7.47 -14.84
N GLN A 6 40.16 8.42 -15.75
CA GLN A 6 39.33 9.62 -15.69
C GLN A 6 37.87 9.17 -15.73
N LEU A 7 37.17 9.28 -14.60
CA LEU A 7 35.72 9.44 -14.57
C LEU A 7 35.39 10.85 -15.09
N SER A 8 35.52 11.05 -16.40
CA SER A 8 34.81 12.12 -17.08
C SER A 8 33.42 11.59 -17.42
N SER A 9 32.40 12.00 -16.66
CA SER A 9 31.01 11.81 -17.01
C SER A 9 30.68 12.64 -18.25
N VAL A 10 30.96 12.11 -19.44
CA VAL A 10 30.45 12.66 -20.69
C VAL A 10 28.98 12.24 -20.75
N ILE A 11 28.08 13.12 -20.28
CA ILE A 11 26.65 13.02 -20.57
C ILE A 11 26.54 13.24 -22.08
N THR A 12 26.32 12.16 -22.84
CA THR A 12 26.19 12.27 -24.30
C THR A 12 24.69 12.38 -24.60
N ASP A 13 24.25 13.52 -25.14
CA ASP A 13 22.87 13.69 -25.58
C ASP A 13 22.52 12.61 -26.63
N GLN A 14 21.45 11.85 -26.40
CA GLN A 14 20.95 10.88 -27.38
C GLN A 14 20.12 11.61 -28.43
N MET A 15 20.39 11.36 -29.71
CA MET A 15 19.57 11.86 -30.80
C MET A 15 18.64 10.76 -31.29
N VAL A 16 17.35 11.08 -31.39
CA VAL A 16 16.31 10.18 -31.91
C VAL A 16 15.71 10.84 -33.14
N GLU A 17 15.83 10.18 -34.29
CA GLU A 17 15.23 10.64 -35.52
C GLU A 17 13.70 10.50 -35.45
N LEU A 18 13.02 11.58 -35.79
CA LEU A 18 11.58 11.67 -35.88
C LEU A 18 11.17 11.96 -37.34
N PRO A 19 9.92 11.65 -37.74
CA PRO A 19 9.41 11.98 -39.07
C PRO A 19 9.56 13.47 -39.42
N TYR A 20 9.64 13.77 -40.72
CA TYR A 20 9.66 15.14 -41.27
C TYR A 20 10.88 15.98 -40.87
N ARG A 21 12.08 15.37 -40.94
CA ARG A 21 13.38 16.01 -40.63
C ARG A 21 13.44 16.62 -39.22
N ARG A 22 12.81 15.92 -38.27
CA ARG A 22 12.84 16.26 -36.85
C ARG A 22 13.86 15.39 -36.14
N ILE A 23 14.56 15.96 -35.17
CA ILE A 23 15.49 15.23 -34.31
C ILE A 23 15.16 15.57 -32.87
N ALA A 24 14.72 14.57 -32.10
CA ALA A 24 14.57 14.72 -30.66
C ALA A 24 15.94 14.50 -30.00
N ILE A 25 16.38 15.49 -29.23
CA ILE A 25 17.58 15.43 -28.41
C ILE A 25 17.14 15.10 -26.98
N VAL A 26 17.63 13.99 -26.46
CA VAL A 26 17.28 13.45 -25.13
C VAL A 26 18.52 13.47 -24.24
N ARG A 27 18.44 14.23 -23.13
CA ARG A 27 19.48 14.31 -22.11
C ARG A 27 19.02 13.64 -20.83
N GLU A 28 19.71 12.58 -20.43
CA GLU A 28 19.41 11.83 -19.20
C GLU A 28 20.12 12.42 -17.97
N LYS A 29 19.40 12.46 -16.84
CA LYS A 29 19.95 12.79 -15.51
C LYS A 29 19.37 11.87 -14.44
N GLY A 30 20.11 11.63 -13.36
CA GLY A 30 19.58 10.96 -12.17
C GLY A 30 18.49 11.81 -11.50
N ALA A 31 17.45 11.14 -10.99
CA ALA A 31 16.29 11.77 -10.35
C ALA A 31 16.15 11.38 -8.86
N ASP A 32 17.22 10.89 -8.22
CA ASP A 32 17.19 10.30 -6.87
C ASP A 32 16.58 11.21 -5.78
N LEU A 33 16.60 12.53 -5.99
CA LEU A 33 16.04 13.55 -5.09
C LEU A 33 14.83 14.28 -5.67
N GLU A 34 14.34 13.87 -6.83
CA GLU A 34 13.25 14.53 -7.55
C GLU A 34 11.99 13.66 -7.57
N THR A 35 10.85 14.32 -7.64
CA THR A 35 9.55 13.73 -7.94
C THR A 35 8.96 14.48 -9.12
N PRO A 36 7.98 13.92 -9.87
CA PRO A 36 7.31 14.66 -10.95
C PRO A 36 6.77 16.03 -10.47
N LEU A 37 6.27 16.09 -9.24
CA LEU A 37 5.76 17.32 -8.64
C LEU A 37 6.87 18.33 -8.32
N SER A 38 8.02 17.91 -7.78
CA SER A 38 9.15 18.83 -7.53
C SER A 38 9.73 19.37 -8.84
N VAL A 39 9.79 18.52 -9.88
CA VAL A 39 10.19 18.93 -11.23
C VAL A 39 9.20 19.96 -11.80
N TYR A 40 7.89 19.69 -11.72
CA TYR A 40 6.87 20.66 -12.16
C TYR A 40 6.98 21.99 -11.39
N LEU A 41 7.16 21.97 -10.06
CA LEU A 41 7.32 23.19 -9.27
C LEU A 41 8.56 24.02 -9.64
N LYS A 42 9.67 23.37 -9.98
CA LYS A 42 10.90 24.06 -10.42
C LYS A 42 10.76 24.64 -11.84
N LEU A 43 10.07 23.92 -12.71
CA LEU A 43 9.89 24.30 -14.11
C LEU A 43 8.73 25.25 -14.37
N ARG A 44 7.63 25.20 -13.61
CA ARG A 44 6.45 26.06 -13.85
C ARG A 44 6.82 27.53 -13.71
N GLY A 45 6.34 28.36 -14.62
CA GLY A 45 6.63 29.80 -14.68
C GLY A 45 5.39 30.59 -15.04
N GLN A 46 5.56 31.71 -15.73
CA GLN A 46 4.45 32.38 -16.40
C GLN A 46 4.13 31.67 -17.72
N GLY A 47 2.85 31.61 -18.07
CA GLY A 47 2.35 30.96 -19.29
C GLY A 47 1.93 29.50 -19.09
N ALA A 48 1.43 28.91 -20.18
CA ALA A 48 0.82 27.60 -20.13
C ALA A 48 1.83 26.48 -19.78
N SER A 49 1.38 25.51 -18.98
CA SER A 49 2.16 24.36 -18.53
C SER A 49 1.28 23.16 -18.19
N PHE A 50 1.90 21.99 -18.08
CA PHE A 50 1.19 20.77 -17.71
C PHE A 50 2.05 19.78 -16.95
N LEU A 51 1.36 18.91 -16.21
CA LEU A 51 1.87 17.72 -15.57
C LEU A 51 0.92 16.57 -15.90
N LEU A 52 1.41 15.55 -16.59
CA LEU A 52 0.74 14.26 -16.79
C LEU A 52 1.45 13.22 -15.94
N GLU A 53 0.74 12.55 -15.05
CA GLU A 53 1.25 11.43 -14.27
C GLU A 53 0.38 10.19 -14.48
N SER A 54 0.98 9.03 -14.26
CA SER A 54 0.23 7.78 -14.10
C SER A 54 0.57 7.22 -12.73
N VAL A 55 -0.44 7.16 -11.86
CA VAL A 55 -0.27 6.78 -10.46
C VAL A 55 -1.27 5.66 -10.19
N SER A 56 -0.92 4.41 -10.50
CA SER A 56 -1.76 3.24 -10.20
C SER A 56 -1.23 2.49 -8.98
N GLY A 57 -2.13 2.19 -8.03
CA GLY A 57 -1.87 1.36 -6.85
C GLY A 57 -2.09 -0.14 -7.09
N GLY A 58 -1.75 -0.63 -8.30
CA GLY A 58 -1.93 -2.03 -8.72
C GLY A 58 -0.69 -2.62 -9.41
N GLU A 59 -0.79 -3.83 -9.95
CA GLU A 59 0.32 -4.63 -10.52
C GLU A 59 1.04 -3.99 -11.72
N GLN A 60 0.52 -2.89 -12.29
CA GLN A 60 1.16 -2.15 -13.38
C GLN A 60 1.21 -0.65 -13.06
N VAL A 61 2.29 -0.20 -12.44
CA VAL A 61 2.66 1.22 -12.37
C VAL A 61 3.06 1.67 -13.78
N ALA A 62 2.43 2.71 -14.35
CA ALA A 62 2.92 3.22 -15.62
C ALA A 62 4.23 4.01 -15.43
N ARG A 63 5.17 3.75 -16.35
CA ARG A 63 6.59 4.06 -16.18
C ARG A 63 6.94 5.54 -16.22
N PHE A 64 6.13 6.39 -16.86
CA PHE A 64 6.51 7.78 -17.15
C PHE A 64 5.51 8.82 -16.65
N SER A 65 6.05 9.94 -16.16
CA SER A 65 5.31 11.22 -16.03
C SER A 65 5.88 12.25 -17.00
N PHE A 66 5.04 13.12 -17.56
CA PHE A 66 5.44 14.17 -18.51
C PHE A 66 5.17 15.55 -17.93
N ILE A 67 6.20 16.41 -17.96
CA ILE A 67 6.17 17.76 -17.42
C ILE A 67 6.60 18.72 -18.51
N GLY A 68 5.68 19.55 -18.99
CA GLY A 68 5.97 20.53 -20.04
C GLY A 68 5.67 21.95 -19.62
N VAL A 69 6.53 22.85 -20.09
CA VAL A 69 6.47 24.29 -19.85
C VAL A 69 6.91 25.01 -21.12
N TRP A 70 6.48 26.26 -21.28
CA TRP A 70 6.84 27.09 -22.43
C TRP A 70 6.54 26.41 -23.78
N PRO A 71 5.28 26.07 -24.05
CA PRO A 71 4.91 25.49 -25.33
C PRO A 71 5.32 26.43 -26.48
N LYS A 72 5.71 25.84 -27.61
CA LYS A 72 6.11 26.57 -28.82
C LYS A 72 4.97 27.46 -29.30
N ARG A 73 3.75 26.91 -29.30
CA ARG A 73 2.47 27.56 -29.64
C ARG A 73 1.34 26.90 -28.86
N ALA A 74 0.20 27.57 -28.75
CA ALA A 74 -1.05 26.98 -28.26
C ALA A 74 -2.16 27.15 -29.30
N PHE A 75 -2.93 26.10 -29.52
CA PHE A 75 -4.06 26.04 -30.44
C PHE A 75 -5.34 26.02 -29.63
N VAL A 76 -6.15 27.07 -29.72
CA VAL A 76 -7.41 27.22 -28.98
C VAL A 76 -8.56 27.20 -29.98
N PHE A 77 -9.45 26.22 -29.91
CA PHE A 77 -10.63 26.17 -30.78
C PHE A 77 -11.83 26.82 -30.10
N GLN A 78 -12.32 27.91 -30.69
CA GLN A 78 -13.51 28.61 -30.21
C GLN A 78 -14.15 29.41 -31.35
N ASN A 79 -15.48 29.51 -31.34
CA ASN A 79 -16.25 30.25 -32.35
C ASN A 79 -15.95 29.77 -33.78
N HIS A 80 -15.87 28.45 -33.98
CA HIS A 80 -15.62 27.82 -35.27
C HIS A 80 -14.28 28.25 -35.93
N ALA A 81 -13.27 28.55 -35.11
CA ALA A 81 -11.92 28.91 -35.58
C ALA A 81 -10.85 28.40 -34.61
N TRP A 82 -9.68 28.07 -35.16
CA TRP A 82 -8.46 27.89 -34.37
C TRP A 82 -7.80 29.25 -34.14
N HIS A 83 -7.55 29.59 -32.88
CA HIS A 83 -6.74 30.74 -32.47
C HIS A 83 -5.37 30.22 -32.05
N VAL A 84 -4.34 30.59 -32.81
CA VAL A 84 -2.97 30.10 -32.64
C VAL A 84 -2.15 31.15 -31.92
N HIS A 85 -1.92 30.92 -30.63
CA HIS A 85 -1.11 31.78 -29.77
C HIS A 85 0.37 31.41 -29.92
N SER A 86 1.19 32.40 -30.27
CA SER A 86 2.63 32.25 -30.42
C SER A 86 3.35 33.49 -29.89
N PRO A 87 4.69 33.45 -29.73
CA PRO A 87 5.47 34.65 -29.39
C PRO A 87 5.31 35.80 -30.40
N ALA A 88 4.87 35.52 -31.63
CA ALA A 88 4.62 36.53 -32.66
C ALA A 88 3.24 37.20 -32.56
N GLY A 89 2.35 36.69 -31.71
CA GLY A 89 0.96 37.14 -31.57
C GLY A 89 -0.05 36.00 -31.73
N VAL A 90 -1.33 36.38 -31.87
CA VAL A 90 -2.45 35.45 -32.07
C VAL A 90 -2.90 35.50 -33.53
N GLU A 91 -2.86 34.36 -34.21
CA GLU A 91 -3.39 34.18 -35.56
C GLU A 91 -4.73 33.44 -35.50
N GLN A 92 -5.73 33.92 -36.24
CA GLN A 92 -7.03 33.26 -36.34
C GLN A 92 -7.13 32.50 -37.66
N LEU A 93 -7.48 31.21 -37.56
CA LEU A 93 -7.68 30.29 -38.68
C LEU A 93 -9.13 29.78 -38.65
N PRO A 94 -10.05 30.46 -39.37
CA PRO A 94 -11.45 30.03 -39.45
C PRO A 94 -11.60 28.64 -40.08
N LEU A 95 -12.49 27.82 -39.54
CA LEU A 95 -12.87 26.55 -40.14
C LEU A 95 -13.93 26.81 -41.22
N LYS A 96 -13.77 26.23 -42.40
CA LYS A 96 -14.84 26.24 -43.42
C LYS A 96 -15.76 25.05 -43.22
N ASP A 97 -17.03 25.18 -43.58
CA ASP A 97 -18.06 24.15 -43.38
C ASP A 97 -17.70 22.76 -43.96
N SER A 98 -16.85 22.69 -44.98
CA SER A 98 -16.42 21.45 -45.63
C SER A 98 -15.10 20.87 -45.12
N GLU A 99 -14.40 21.55 -44.21
CA GLU A 99 -13.06 21.17 -43.73
C GLU A 99 -13.13 20.32 -42.47
N ASN A 100 -12.25 19.33 -42.33
CA ASN A 100 -12.13 18.59 -41.07
C ASN A 100 -11.43 19.50 -40.04
N PRO A 101 -11.99 19.67 -38.83
CA PRO A 101 -11.39 20.54 -37.82
C PRO A 101 -9.96 20.15 -37.42
N PHE A 102 -9.57 18.89 -37.60
CA PHE A 102 -8.22 18.41 -37.30
C PHE A 102 -7.20 18.67 -38.42
N ASP A 103 -7.60 19.09 -39.62
CA ASP A 103 -6.66 19.26 -40.73
C ASP A 103 -5.55 20.28 -40.41
N GLN A 104 -5.88 21.34 -39.68
CA GLN A 104 -4.91 22.33 -39.21
C GLN A 104 -3.89 21.71 -38.24
N LEU A 105 -4.35 20.91 -37.28
CA LEU A 105 -3.47 20.21 -36.33
C LEU A 105 -2.64 19.12 -37.03
N ARG A 106 -3.23 18.44 -38.01
CA ARG A 106 -2.59 17.41 -38.84
C ARG A 106 -1.41 17.97 -39.62
N GLN A 107 -1.52 19.19 -40.16
CA GLN A 107 -0.40 19.87 -40.83
C GLN A 107 0.78 20.13 -39.88
N ILE A 108 0.54 20.31 -38.58
CA ILE A 108 1.61 20.47 -37.60
C ILE A 108 2.35 19.15 -37.38
N LEU A 109 1.64 18.04 -37.23
CA LEU A 109 2.28 16.74 -37.05
C LEU A 109 2.90 16.22 -38.36
N ARG A 110 2.28 16.52 -39.51
CA ARG A 110 2.64 16.06 -40.86
C ARG A 110 2.72 17.23 -41.86
N PRO A 111 3.81 18.02 -41.86
CA PRO A 111 3.95 19.19 -42.73
C PRO A 111 4.16 18.85 -44.22
N THR A 112 4.54 17.61 -44.54
CA THR A 112 4.71 17.13 -45.93
C THR A 112 4.07 15.76 -46.14
N ALA A 113 3.73 15.43 -47.38
CA ALA A 113 3.14 14.14 -47.75
C ALA A 113 4.21 13.03 -47.95
N GLU A 114 5.12 12.87 -46.98
CA GLU A 114 6.06 11.74 -47.02
C GLU A 114 5.34 10.43 -46.64
N PRO A 115 5.40 9.38 -47.49
CA PRO A 115 4.81 8.09 -47.20
C PRO A 115 5.75 7.25 -46.33
N GLY A 116 5.30 6.86 -45.14
CA GLY A 116 6.00 5.87 -44.30
C GLY A 116 5.51 5.86 -42.85
N ARG A 117 5.30 4.67 -42.29
CA ARG A 117 5.17 4.51 -40.83
C ARG A 117 6.57 4.41 -40.24
N HIS A 118 6.94 5.39 -39.43
CA HIS A 118 8.17 5.33 -38.64
C HIS A 118 7.82 4.79 -37.27
N TYR A 119 8.27 3.58 -36.98
CA TYR A 119 8.17 3.01 -35.65
C TYR A 119 9.35 3.50 -34.82
N LEU A 120 9.07 4.11 -33.67
CA LEU A 120 10.12 4.53 -32.75
C LEU A 120 10.68 3.32 -32.01
N GLU A 121 11.98 3.09 -32.17
CA GLU A 121 12.77 2.24 -31.27
C GLU A 121 13.19 3.02 -30.02
N HIS A 122 12.22 3.60 -29.31
CA HIS A 122 12.44 4.35 -28.07
C HIS A 122 11.40 3.94 -27.02
N PRO A 123 11.74 3.90 -25.72
CA PRO A 123 10.78 3.56 -24.67
C PRO A 123 9.71 4.64 -24.41
N LEU A 124 9.97 5.90 -24.82
CA LEU A 124 8.99 6.97 -24.73
C LEU A 124 8.03 6.97 -25.90
N ARG A 125 6.74 7.02 -25.57
CA ARG A 125 5.65 7.23 -26.52
C ARG A 125 5.47 8.69 -26.96
N PHE A 126 5.86 9.61 -26.08
CA PHE A 126 5.80 11.04 -26.33
C PHE A 126 7.20 11.63 -26.42
N LEU A 127 7.59 12.06 -27.62
CA LEU A 127 8.85 12.77 -27.90
C LEU A 127 8.59 14.23 -28.35
N GLY A 128 7.45 14.80 -27.93
CA GLY A 128 6.95 16.10 -28.37
C GLY A 128 5.79 15.97 -29.34
N GLY A 129 5.02 17.04 -29.50
CA GLY A 129 3.80 17.08 -30.30
C GLY A 129 2.73 17.97 -29.67
N LEU A 130 1.46 17.59 -29.79
CA LEU A 130 0.31 18.32 -29.26
C LEU A 130 -0.17 17.68 -27.97
N VAL A 131 -0.42 18.45 -26.90
CA VAL A 131 -0.92 17.95 -25.62
C VAL A 131 -1.99 18.88 -25.07
N GLY A 132 -3.10 18.33 -24.56
CA GLY A 132 -4.21 19.14 -24.10
C GLY A 132 -5.52 18.38 -24.01
N TYR A 133 -6.63 19.05 -24.30
CA TYR A 133 -7.97 18.48 -24.21
C TYR A 133 -8.86 18.83 -25.41
N LEU A 134 -9.90 18.02 -25.58
CA LEU A 134 -11.00 18.22 -26.52
C LEU A 134 -12.33 18.00 -25.78
N SER A 135 -13.23 18.97 -25.86
CA SER A 135 -14.53 18.95 -25.20
C SER A 135 -15.47 17.93 -25.85
N TYR A 136 -16.43 17.42 -25.08
CA TYR A 136 -17.49 16.53 -25.59
C TYR A 136 -18.29 17.18 -26.73
N ASP A 137 -18.54 18.48 -26.63
CA ASP A 137 -19.38 19.23 -27.58
C ASP A 137 -18.79 19.28 -28.99
N PHE A 138 -17.49 19.02 -29.12
CA PHE A 138 -16.79 18.94 -30.38
C PHE A 138 -17.30 17.78 -31.26
N VAL A 139 -18.01 16.79 -30.68
CA VAL A 139 -18.61 15.68 -31.43
C VAL A 139 -19.54 16.14 -32.55
N ARG A 140 -20.15 17.32 -32.46
CA ARG A 140 -21.04 17.86 -33.51
C ARG A 140 -20.33 18.03 -34.87
N TYR A 141 -19.01 18.17 -34.87
CA TYR A 141 -18.22 18.21 -36.10
C TYR A 141 -18.00 16.84 -36.72
N PHE A 142 -18.17 15.77 -35.95
CA PHE A 142 -18.03 14.38 -36.40
C PHE A 142 -19.40 13.75 -36.69
N GLU A 143 -20.42 14.14 -35.92
CA GLU A 143 -21.79 13.64 -36.00
C GLU A 143 -22.76 14.83 -36.05
N PRO A 144 -23.00 15.43 -37.23
CA PRO A 144 -23.83 16.65 -37.36
C PRO A 144 -25.29 16.49 -36.92
N THR A 145 -25.78 15.26 -36.80
CA THR A 145 -27.14 14.97 -36.28
C THR A 145 -27.24 15.16 -34.76
N VAL A 146 -26.12 15.39 -34.07
CA VAL A 146 -26.04 15.68 -32.64
C VAL A 146 -25.88 17.19 -32.48
N ASN A 147 -27.02 17.90 -32.44
CA ASN A 147 -27.08 19.36 -32.42
C ASN A 147 -26.82 19.92 -30.99
N ILE A 148 -25.56 19.88 -30.55
CA ILE A 148 -25.11 20.46 -29.28
C ILE A 148 -24.68 21.90 -29.48
N MET A 149 -25.17 22.80 -28.62
CA MET A 149 -24.68 24.16 -28.54
C MET A 149 -23.48 24.21 -27.58
N PRO A 150 -22.27 24.59 -28.03
CA PRO A 150 -21.09 24.62 -27.18
C PRO A 150 -21.17 25.73 -26.14
N ARG A 151 -20.33 25.61 -25.11
CA ARG A 151 -20.14 26.67 -24.12
C ARG A 151 -19.51 27.92 -24.73
N SER A 152 -19.95 29.08 -24.26
CA SER A 152 -19.37 30.37 -24.65
C SER A 152 -18.20 30.78 -23.76
N ASP A 153 -18.15 30.28 -22.52
CA ASP A 153 -17.16 30.62 -21.49
C ASP A 153 -15.92 29.72 -21.51
N LEU A 154 -15.95 28.62 -22.26
CA LEU A 154 -14.84 27.68 -22.38
C LEU A 154 -14.54 27.37 -23.86
N PRO A 155 -13.26 27.35 -24.26
CA PRO A 155 -12.87 26.79 -25.54
C PRO A 155 -13.24 25.31 -25.63
N GLU A 156 -13.53 24.88 -26.85
CA GLU A 156 -13.91 23.49 -27.12
C GLU A 156 -12.67 22.58 -27.25
N ALA A 157 -11.51 23.16 -27.54
CA ALA A 157 -10.24 22.45 -27.53
C ALA A 157 -9.12 23.40 -27.17
N ILE A 158 -8.14 22.92 -26.39
CA ILE A 158 -6.84 23.57 -26.26
C ILE A 158 -5.77 22.51 -26.43
N PHE A 159 -4.87 22.69 -27.38
CA PHE A 159 -3.67 21.86 -27.56
C PHE A 159 -2.41 22.72 -27.54
N LEU A 160 -1.50 22.38 -26.64
CA LEU A 160 -0.17 22.99 -26.54
C LEU A 160 0.78 22.22 -27.47
N GLU A 161 1.44 22.92 -28.39
CA GLU A 161 2.53 22.34 -29.17
C GLU A 161 3.82 22.38 -28.36
N VAL A 162 4.32 21.21 -27.98
CA VAL A 162 5.43 21.04 -27.05
C VAL A 162 6.59 20.39 -27.79
N ASN A 163 7.70 21.13 -27.85
CA ASN A 163 8.95 20.66 -28.40
C ASN A 163 10.08 20.65 -27.37
N SER A 164 9.83 21.03 -26.11
CA SER A 164 10.81 21.00 -25.01
C SER A 164 10.08 20.67 -23.70
N PHE A 165 10.47 19.58 -23.03
CA PHE A 165 9.79 19.09 -21.83
C PHE A 165 10.66 18.09 -21.07
N VAL A 166 10.18 17.62 -19.92
CA VAL A 166 10.84 16.60 -19.10
C VAL A 166 9.94 15.38 -18.96
N ALA A 167 10.50 14.20 -19.19
CA ALA A 167 9.88 12.94 -18.83
C ALA A 167 10.58 12.36 -17.58
N PHE A 168 9.81 11.93 -16.59
CA PHE A 168 10.30 11.26 -15.40
C PHE A 168 10.11 9.75 -15.56
N ASP A 169 11.18 8.96 -15.54
CA ASP A 169 11.15 7.49 -15.58
C ASP A 169 11.15 6.92 -14.16
N HIS A 170 9.99 6.46 -13.70
CA HIS A 170 9.80 5.89 -12.36
C HIS A 170 10.56 4.58 -12.17
N ALA A 171 10.76 3.79 -13.23
CA ALA A 171 11.38 2.48 -13.13
C ALA A 171 12.89 2.56 -12.86
N PHE A 172 13.55 3.59 -13.39
CA PHE A 172 14.99 3.79 -13.25
C PHE A 172 15.38 4.99 -12.40
N GLY A 173 14.41 5.79 -11.93
CA GLY A 173 14.67 7.00 -11.16
C GLY A 173 15.47 8.02 -11.97
N LYS A 174 15.06 8.29 -13.22
CA LYS A 174 15.78 9.20 -14.13
C LYS A 174 14.89 10.30 -14.69
N LEU A 175 15.48 11.47 -14.95
CA LEU A 175 14.89 12.54 -15.76
C LEU A 175 15.42 12.43 -17.18
N MET A 176 14.53 12.54 -18.16
CA MET A 176 14.85 12.69 -19.57
C MET A 176 14.39 14.09 -20.01
N LEU A 177 15.33 15.01 -20.18
CA LEU A 177 15.06 16.32 -20.76
C LEU A 177 15.04 16.15 -22.27
N ILE A 178 13.97 16.58 -22.92
CA ILE A 178 13.73 16.34 -24.34
C ILE A 178 13.54 17.66 -25.04
N SER A 179 14.23 17.89 -26.16
CA SER A 179 13.96 19.01 -27.06
C SER A 179 14.04 18.58 -28.52
N VAL A 180 13.08 19.04 -29.34
CA VAL A 180 12.97 18.67 -30.76
C VAL A 180 13.49 19.78 -31.65
N ALA A 181 14.49 19.46 -32.46
CA ALA A 181 14.98 20.30 -33.55
C ALA A 181 14.21 19.99 -34.83
N GLU A 182 13.83 21.03 -35.59
CA GLU A 182 13.22 20.91 -36.91
C GLU A 182 14.17 21.55 -37.93
N GLY A 183 14.93 20.73 -38.67
CA GLY A 183 15.91 21.22 -39.66
C GLY A 183 17.38 20.87 -39.37
N GLU A 184 18.29 21.71 -39.85
CA GLU A 184 19.73 21.45 -39.90
C GLU A 184 20.47 21.84 -38.59
N GLU A 185 21.80 21.88 -38.62
CA GLU A 185 22.70 21.98 -37.46
C GLU A 185 22.36 23.14 -36.50
N GLN A 186 21.95 24.30 -37.02
CA GLN A 186 21.55 25.44 -36.19
C GLN A 186 20.29 25.17 -35.33
N ALA A 187 19.35 24.36 -35.82
CA ALA A 187 18.15 23.98 -35.06
C ALA A 187 18.49 23.00 -33.91
N ILE A 188 19.51 22.15 -34.11
CA ILE A 188 20.03 21.24 -33.09
C ILE A 188 20.68 22.05 -31.96
N GLU A 189 21.47 23.08 -32.29
CA GLU A 189 22.07 23.97 -31.29
C GLU A 189 21.01 24.75 -30.49
N GLU A 190 19.94 25.21 -31.14
CA GLU A 190 18.81 25.85 -30.45
C GLU A 190 18.09 24.87 -29.52
N ALA A 191 17.86 23.62 -29.96
CA ALA A 191 17.27 22.59 -29.12
C ALA A 191 18.14 22.29 -27.88
N ARG A 192 19.47 22.23 -28.04
CA ARG A 192 20.40 22.10 -26.91
C ARG A 192 20.33 23.29 -25.95
N ARG A 193 20.25 24.52 -26.46
CA ARG A 193 20.06 25.72 -25.63
C ARG A 193 18.76 25.67 -24.82
N ARG A 194 17.68 25.11 -25.37
CA ARG A 194 16.43 24.87 -24.63
C ARG A 194 16.59 23.80 -23.54
N LEU A 195 17.35 22.73 -23.81
CA LEU A 195 17.69 21.73 -22.79
C LEU A 195 18.50 22.35 -21.64
N ASP A 196 19.50 23.18 -21.96
CA ASP A 196 20.30 23.89 -20.96
C ASP A 196 19.42 24.79 -20.10
N ALA A 197 18.44 25.49 -20.70
CA ALA A 197 17.48 26.32 -19.96
C ALA A 197 16.56 25.52 -19.02
N LEU A 198 16.11 24.32 -19.42
CA LEU A 198 15.37 23.40 -18.55
C LEU A 198 16.25 22.94 -17.39
N GLU A 199 17.48 22.55 -17.69
CA GLU A 199 18.45 22.06 -16.72
C GLU A 199 18.80 23.13 -15.68
N ASP A 200 19.06 24.37 -16.11
CA ASP A 200 19.32 25.52 -15.25
C ASP A 200 18.16 25.80 -14.29
N ARG A 201 16.91 25.55 -14.71
CA ARG A 201 15.75 25.68 -13.82
C ARG A 201 15.62 24.52 -12.84
N LEU A 202 15.94 23.30 -13.25
CA LEU A 202 15.93 22.13 -12.36
C LEU A 202 16.98 22.22 -11.25
N GLN A 203 18.12 22.87 -11.51
CA GLN A 203 19.18 23.09 -10.53
C GLN A 203 18.83 24.15 -9.47
N LYS A 204 17.82 25.00 -9.72
CA LYS A 204 17.42 26.03 -8.76
C LYS A 204 16.74 25.37 -7.54
N PRO A 205 16.93 25.95 -6.34
CA PRO A 205 16.17 25.54 -5.16
C PRO A 205 14.67 25.58 -5.47
N MET A 206 13.93 24.60 -4.97
CA MET A 206 12.48 24.64 -5.05
C MET A 206 12.02 25.90 -4.30
N LYS A 207 11.29 26.79 -4.98
CA LYS A 207 10.68 27.91 -4.29
C LYS A 207 9.64 27.34 -3.33
N GLU A 208 9.71 27.74 -2.06
CA GLU A 208 8.59 27.50 -1.16
C GLU A 208 7.34 28.08 -1.81
N ASP A 209 6.27 27.29 -1.90
CA ASP A 209 4.99 27.76 -2.41
C ASP A 209 4.30 28.56 -1.29
N THR A 210 4.81 29.76 -1.04
CA THR A 210 4.42 30.59 0.11
C THR A 210 3.07 31.27 -0.07
N GLN A 211 2.42 31.09 -1.23
CA GLN A 211 1.18 31.75 -1.61
C GLN A 211 -0.08 30.89 -1.46
N GLU A 212 0.02 29.61 -1.05
CA GLU A 212 -1.10 28.68 -1.11
C GLU A 212 -1.79 28.41 0.24
N VAL A 213 -2.04 29.46 1.05
CA VAL A 213 -3.06 29.35 2.11
C VAL A 213 -4.37 29.82 1.51
N GLY A 214 -5.11 28.89 0.90
CA GLY A 214 -6.48 29.17 0.50
C GLY A 214 -7.27 29.55 1.75
N MET A 215 -7.85 30.75 1.80
CA MET A 215 -8.89 31.03 2.80
C MET A 215 -10.11 30.21 2.45
N PHE A 216 -10.73 29.56 3.45
CA PHE A 216 -11.99 28.85 3.26
C PHE A 216 -13.01 29.80 2.63
N SER A 217 -13.48 29.47 1.42
CA SER A 217 -14.38 30.35 0.67
C SER A 217 -15.78 30.41 1.28
N GLY A 218 -16.13 29.41 2.11
CA GLY A 218 -17.48 29.22 2.64
C GLY A 218 -18.49 28.69 1.62
N GLN A 219 -18.12 28.57 0.34
CA GLN A 219 -19.03 28.16 -0.73
C GLN A 219 -18.85 26.67 -1.05
N ARG A 220 -19.80 25.85 -0.60
CA ARG A 220 -19.82 24.42 -0.91
C ARG A 220 -20.23 24.18 -2.36
N LEU A 221 -19.58 23.18 -2.98
CA LEU A 221 -20.01 22.63 -4.25
C LEU A 221 -21.43 22.09 -4.13
N HIS A 222 -22.32 22.51 -5.02
CA HIS A 222 -23.73 22.13 -5.01
C HIS A 222 -24.21 21.79 -6.42
N PRO A 223 -25.20 20.87 -6.56
CA PRO A 223 -25.72 20.52 -7.87
C PRO A 223 -26.45 21.72 -8.50
N VAL A 224 -26.28 21.87 -9.81
CA VAL A 224 -26.94 22.93 -10.60
C VAL A 224 -28.44 22.67 -10.74
N VAL A 225 -28.85 21.40 -10.72
CA VAL A 225 -30.25 20.98 -10.81
C VAL A 225 -30.67 20.24 -9.54
N PRO A 226 -31.94 20.32 -9.10
CA PRO A 226 -32.45 19.52 -7.98
C PRO A 226 -32.36 18.02 -8.25
N ALA A 227 -32.30 17.21 -7.19
CA ALA A 227 -32.24 15.76 -7.28
C ALA A 227 -33.45 15.19 -8.04
N GLU A 228 -34.63 15.76 -7.82
CA GLU A 228 -35.89 15.36 -8.45
C GLU A 228 -35.84 15.54 -9.97
N TYR A 229 -35.15 16.58 -10.44
CA TYR A 229 -34.96 16.82 -11.87
C TYR A 229 -34.07 15.74 -12.50
N PHE A 230 -32.97 15.39 -11.82
CA PHE A 230 -32.10 14.30 -12.29
C PHE A 230 -32.84 12.97 -12.32
N GLU A 231 -33.60 12.66 -11.27
CA GLU A 231 -34.43 11.45 -11.23
C GLU A 231 -35.46 11.41 -12.36
N GLU A 232 -36.05 12.56 -12.73
CA GLU A 232 -36.99 12.64 -13.84
C GLU A 232 -36.30 12.39 -15.19
N MET A 233 -35.09 12.92 -15.39
CA MET A 233 -34.28 12.58 -16.56
C MET A 233 -34.02 11.08 -16.64
N VAL A 234 -33.74 10.41 -15.52
CA VAL A 234 -33.57 8.96 -15.47
C VAL A 234 -34.86 8.23 -15.87
N ARG A 235 -36.03 8.68 -15.39
CA ARG A 235 -37.33 8.09 -15.77
C ARG A 235 -37.57 8.22 -17.28
N HIS A 236 -37.33 9.39 -17.88
CA HIS A 236 -37.45 9.59 -19.32
C HIS A 236 -36.43 8.76 -20.12
N ALA A 237 -35.18 8.69 -19.69
CA ALA A 237 -34.17 7.84 -20.34
C ALA A 237 -34.60 6.36 -20.36
N LYS A 238 -35.24 5.88 -19.29
CA LYS A 238 -35.81 4.52 -19.25
C LYS A 238 -36.97 4.34 -20.23
N GLU A 239 -37.75 5.37 -20.52
CA GLU A 239 -38.80 5.30 -21.54
C GLU A 239 -38.21 5.14 -22.94
N TYR A 240 -37.18 5.92 -23.29
CA TYR A 240 -36.41 5.72 -24.52
C TYR A 240 -35.87 4.29 -24.63
N ILE A 241 -35.32 3.75 -23.55
CA ILE A 241 -34.81 2.36 -23.53
C ILE A 241 -35.94 1.35 -23.73
N ARG A 242 -37.08 1.52 -23.05
CA ARG A 242 -38.26 0.65 -23.20
C ARG A 242 -38.85 0.67 -24.60
N ASN A 243 -38.81 1.82 -25.27
CA ASN A 243 -39.26 1.98 -26.65
C ASN A 243 -38.27 1.42 -27.67
N GLY A 244 -37.09 0.97 -27.24
CA GLY A 244 -36.06 0.39 -28.11
C GLY A 244 -35.19 1.43 -28.82
N ASP A 245 -35.21 2.70 -28.39
CA ASP A 245 -34.33 3.74 -28.97
C ASP A 245 -32.86 3.51 -28.61
N CYS A 246 -32.60 3.10 -27.36
CA CYS A 246 -31.27 2.88 -26.80
C CYS A 246 -31.26 1.61 -25.93
N PHE A 247 -30.10 0.99 -25.79
CA PHE A 247 -29.83 -0.04 -24.77
C PHE A 247 -29.37 0.60 -23.45
N GLN A 248 -28.57 1.65 -23.55
CA GLN A 248 -28.03 2.40 -22.42
C GLN A 248 -27.87 3.87 -22.79
N ILE A 249 -28.10 4.75 -21.81
CA ILE A 249 -27.90 6.20 -21.93
C ILE A 249 -27.15 6.66 -20.68
N VAL A 250 -26.05 7.40 -20.83
CA VAL A 250 -25.27 7.87 -19.67
C VAL A 250 -25.61 9.33 -19.40
N LEU A 251 -26.40 9.57 -18.36
CA LEU A 251 -26.79 10.93 -17.94
C LEU A 251 -25.82 11.48 -16.90
N SER A 252 -25.70 12.80 -16.84
CA SER A 252 -24.80 13.50 -15.92
C SER A 252 -25.43 14.75 -15.32
N GLN A 253 -24.85 15.21 -14.23
CA GLN A 253 -25.19 16.46 -13.57
C GLN A 253 -23.94 17.24 -13.17
N ARG A 254 -24.06 18.56 -13.18
CA ARG A 254 -22.99 19.51 -12.88
C ARG A 254 -23.11 20.02 -11.45
N PHE A 255 -21.95 20.23 -10.83
CA PHE A 255 -21.77 20.83 -9.52
C PHE A 255 -20.89 22.06 -9.64
N LEU A 256 -21.30 23.15 -9.00
CA LEU A 256 -20.60 24.44 -9.04
C LEU A 256 -20.25 24.91 -7.63
N GLY A 257 -19.11 25.58 -7.50
CA GLY A 257 -18.64 26.20 -6.27
C GLY A 257 -17.51 27.17 -6.56
N ALA A 258 -17.01 27.82 -5.52
CA ALA A 258 -15.84 28.68 -5.63
C ALA A 258 -14.81 28.32 -4.56
N THR A 259 -13.53 28.48 -4.88
CA THR A 259 -12.43 28.18 -3.97
C THR A 259 -11.33 29.21 -4.07
N GLN A 260 -10.60 29.40 -2.97
CA GLN A 260 -9.35 30.16 -2.95
C GLN A 260 -8.13 29.23 -2.89
N ALA A 261 -8.33 27.91 -2.85
CA ALA A 261 -7.25 26.96 -2.94
C ALA A 261 -6.58 27.05 -4.31
N SER A 262 -5.27 26.85 -4.35
CA SER A 262 -4.56 26.85 -5.63
C SER A 262 -4.93 25.60 -6.46
N PRO A 263 -4.89 25.71 -7.79
CA PRO A 263 -5.07 24.57 -8.69
C PRO A 263 -4.13 23.39 -8.39
N LEU A 264 -2.88 23.68 -8.03
CA LEU A 264 -1.87 22.66 -7.75
C LEU A 264 -2.10 21.98 -6.40
N SER A 265 -2.56 22.70 -5.37
CA SER A 265 -2.95 22.10 -4.10
C SER A 265 -4.17 21.20 -4.24
N ILE A 266 -5.14 21.57 -5.08
CA ILE A 266 -6.27 20.70 -5.43
C ILE A 266 -5.78 19.44 -6.15
N TYR A 267 -4.87 19.56 -7.12
CA TYR A 267 -4.25 18.42 -7.79
C TYR A 267 -3.53 17.49 -6.79
N ARG A 268 -2.76 18.05 -5.86
CA ARG A 268 -2.05 17.30 -4.81
C ARG A 268 -3.02 16.57 -3.87
N ALA A 269 -4.12 17.21 -3.48
CA ALA A 269 -5.17 16.57 -2.68
C ALA A 269 -5.81 15.41 -3.45
N LEU A 270 -6.19 15.64 -4.71
CA LEU A 270 -6.80 14.64 -5.57
C LEU A 270 -5.87 13.44 -5.79
N ARG A 271 -4.58 13.68 -6.03
CA ARG A 271 -3.54 12.65 -6.17
C ARG A 271 -3.40 11.76 -4.93
N ARG A 272 -3.65 12.30 -3.73
CA ARG A 272 -3.62 11.53 -2.47
C ARG A 272 -4.90 10.73 -2.26
N LEU A 273 -6.05 11.33 -2.57
CA LEU A 273 -7.36 10.71 -2.36
C LEU A 273 -7.70 9.63 -3.39
N ASN A 274 -7.33 9.85 -4.65
CA ASN A 274 -7.76 9.00 -5.76
C ASN A 274 -6.68 8.87 -6.85
N PRO A 275 -5.52 8.24 -6.53
CA PRO A 275 -4.48 7.98 -7.53
C PRO A 275 -5.06 7.14 -8.68
N SER A 276 -4.89 7.60 -9.91
CA SER A 276 -5.48 6.99 -11.10
C SER A 276 -4.45 6.78 -12.23
N PRO A 277 -4.72 5.88 -13.20
CA PRO A 277 -3.84 5.65 -14.35
C PRO A 277 -3.58 6.91 -15.20
N TYR A 278 -4.51 7.87 -15.20
CA TYR A 278 -4.36 9.16 -15.88
C TYR A 278 -4.60 10.31 -14.90
N MET A 279 -3.53 10.84 -14.34
CA MET A 279 -3.55 12.07 -13.55
C MET A 279 -3.07 13.22 -14.43
N TYR A 280 -3.73 14.36 -14.37
CA TYR A 280 -3.32 15.53 -15.12
C TYR A 280 -3.61 16.84 -14.38
N HIS A 281 -2.69 17.77 -14.57
CA HIS A 281 -2.84 19.17 -14.19
C HIS A 281 -2.39 20.03 -15.37
N PHE A 282 -3.30 20.81 -15.93
CA PHE A 282 -3.01 21.84 -16.92
C PHE A 282 -3.22 23.21 -16.31
N ASP A 283 -2.26 24.09 -16.55
CA ASP A 283 -2.37 25.53 -16.39
C ASP A 283 -2.39 26.11 -17.80
N PHE A 284 -3.56 26.52 -18.30
CA PHE A 284 -3.68 27.14 -19.62
C PHE A 284 -3.50 28.66 -19.55
N GLY A 285 -3.26 29.25 -18.38
CA GLY A 285 -3.18 30.69 -18.21
C GLY A 285 -4.41 31.40 -18.79
N ASP A 286 -4.16 32.44 -19.56
CA ASP A 286 -5.15 33.31 -20.22
C ASP A 286 -5.58 32.82 -21.62
N LEU A 287 -5.26 31.58 -21.99
CA LEU A 287 -5.63 31.02 -23.30
C LEU A 287 -7.15 30.85 -23.49
N ALA A 288 -7.93 30.84 -22.40
CA ALA A 288 -9.39 30.80 -22.43
C ALA A 288 -10.03 32.20 -22.24
N GLY A 289 -9.25 33.27 -22.35
CA GLY A 289 -9.67 34.65 -22.09
C GLY A 289 -8.95 35.26 -20.89
N GLU A 290 -9.44 36.40 -20.40
CA GLU A 290 -8.77 37.14 -19.31
C GLU A 290 -8.72 36.37 -17.96
N THR A 291 -9.60 35.38 -17.80
CA THR A 291 -9.68 34.57 -16.59
C THR A 291 -8.80 33.33 -16.72
N PRO A 292 -7.86 33.09 -15.77
CA PRO A 292 -7.02 31.89 -15.80
C PRO A 292 -7.83 30.60 -15.83
N PHE A 293 -7.45 29.69 -16.73
CA PHE A 293 -8.12 28.41 -16.90
C PHE A 293 -7.20 27.23 -16.54
N HIS A 294 -7.68 26.37 -15.65
CA HIS A 294 -6.98 25.17 -15.22
C HIS A 294 -7.86 23.92 -15.37
N LEU A 295 -7.20 22.80 -15.67
CA LEU A 295 -7.82 21.49 -15.70
C LEU A 295 -7.09 20.55 -14.76
N ILE A 296 -7.80 19.91 -13.84
CA ILE A 296 -7.23 19.04 -12.81
C ILE A 296 -8.03 17.74 -12.81
N GLY A 297 -7.40 16.59 -13.02
CA GLY A 297 -8.14 15.33 -13.09
C GLY A 297 -7.36 14.08 -12.69
N ALA A 298 -8.14 13.05 -12.38
CA ALA A 298 -7.70 11.73 -11.98
C ALA A 298 -8.59 10.68 -12.67
N SER A 299 -8.45 10.56 -14.00
CA SER A 299 -9.28 9.69 -14.81
C SER A 299 -8.89 8.22 -14.64
N PRO A 300 -9.85 7.34 -14.32
CA PRO A 300 -9.60 5.90 -14.21
C PRO A 300 -9.53 5.20 -15.57
N GLU A 301 -10.01 5.84 -16.64
CA GLU A 301 -10.35 5.14 -17.89
C GLU A 301 -9.64 5.74 -19.11
N MET A 302 -8.94 4.86 -19.84
CA MET A 302 -8.33 5.18 -21.13
C MET A 302 -9.45 5.42 -22.17
N HIS A 303 -9.34 6.49 -22.94
CA HIS A 303 -10.21 6.68 -24.11
C HIS A 303 -9.68 5.83 -25.26
N VAL A 304 -8.53 6.19 -25.85
CA VAL A 304 -7.91 5.41 -26.93
C VAL A 304 -6.39 5.60 -26.92
N ARG A 305 -5.66 4.56 -27.33
CA ARG A 305 -4.21 4.60 -27.52
C ARG A 305 -3.84 4.14 -28.93
N LEU A 306 -2.86 4.79 -29.54
CA LEU A 306 -2.18 4.35 -30.76
C LEU A 306 -0.69 4.24 -30.47
N GLU A 307 -0.18 3.02 -30.47
CA GLU A 307 1.22 2.73 -30.22
C GLU A 307 1.73 1.78 -31.30
N ARG A 308 2.80 2.18 -32.00
CA ARG A 308 3.40 1.38 -33.07
C ARG A 308 2.38 0.83 -34.08
N GLY A 309 1.41 1.66 -34.45
CA GLY A 309 0.37 1.34 -35.42
C GLY A 309 -0.76 0.43 -34.91
N VAL A 310 -0.72 0.02 -33.64
CA VAL A 310 -1.78 -0.72 -32.96
C VAL A 310 -2.68 0.26 -32.21
N ALA A 311 -3.95 0.30 -32.58
CA ALA A 311 -4.99 1.05 -31.89
C ALA A 311 -5.61 0.18 -30.79
N SER A 312 -5.75 0.72 -29.59
CA SER A 312 -6.23 -0.01 -28.41
C SER A 312 -7.31 0.78 -27.68
N LEU A 313 -8.37 0.08 -27.28
CA LEU A 313 -9.42 0.53 -26.36
C LEU A 313 -9.45 -0.40 -25.16
N ARG A 314 -9.71 0.12 -23.96
CA ARG A 314 -9.78 -0.67 -22.72
C ARG A 314 -11.07 -0.35 -21.94
N PRO A 315 -12.24 -0.84 -22.40
CA PRO A 315 -13.50 -0.62 -21.70
C PRO A 315 -13.45 -1.16 -20.27
N ILE A 316 -14.03 -0.41 -19.34
CA ILE A 316 -14.14 -0.76 -17.92
C ILE A 316 -15.62 -0.74 -17.55
N ALA A 317 -16.11 -1.83 -16.97
CA ALA A 317 -17.45 -1.89 -16.40
C ALA A 317 -17.49 -2.88 -15.24
N GLY A 318 -18.58 -2.85 -14.46
CA GLY A 318 -18.70 -3.66 -13.26
C GLY A 318 -17.76 -3.23 -12.14
N THR A 319 -18.30 -3.14 -10.92
CA THR A 319 -17.51 -2.72 -9.76
C THR A 319 -17.88 -3.56 -8.54
N ARG A 320 -16.87 -3.99 -7.78
CA ARG A 320 -17.03 -4.45 -6.40
C ARG A 320 -16.01 -3.78 -5.48
N PRO A 321 -16.35 -3.52 -4.20
CA PRO A 321 -15.36 -3.07 -3.23
C PRO A 321 -14.31 -4.18 -3.00
N ARG A 322 -13.10 -3.79 -2.62
CA ARG A 322 -12.09 -4.75 -2.15
C ARG A 322 -12.43 -5.21 -0.74
N ALA A 323 -12.07 -6.44 -0.41
CA ALA A 323 -12.15 -6.97 0.95
C ALA A 323 -10.77 -6.99 1.63
N ASP A 324 -10.74 -6.82 2.95
CA ASP A 324 -9.50 -6.85 3.76
C ASP A 324 -8.91 -8.27 3.87
N ASN A 325 -9.71 -9.29 3.56
CA ASN A 325 -9.30 -10.69 3.59
C ASN A 325 -9.29 -11.28 2.18
N ALA A 326 -8.27 -12.08 1.87
CA ALA A 326 -8.03 -12.58 0.51
C ALA A 326 -9.11 -13.58 0.03
N GLU A 327 -9.75 -14.30 0.94
CA GLU A 327 -10.76 -15.31 0.61
C GLU A 327 -12.07 -14.66 0.17
N GLU A 328 -12.50 -13.62 0.88
CA GLU A 328 -13.64 -12.77 0.53
C GLU A 328 -13.37 -11.94 -0.71
N ASP A 329 -12.15 -11.39 -0.88
CA ASP A 329 -11.80 -10.63 -2.08
C ASP A 329 -11.89 -11.51 -3.34
N ALA A 330 -11.44 -12.77 -3.24
CA ALA A 330 -11.61 -13.77 -4.30
C ALA A 330 -13.07 -14.20 -4.49
N ARG A 331 -13.91 -14.14 -3.45
CA ARG A 331 -15.36 -14.38 -3.57
C ARG A 331 -16.05 -13.25 -4.33
N LEU A 332 -15.76 -12.00 -3.99
CA LEU A 332 -16.30 -10.80 -4.65
C LEU A 332 -15.89 -10.74 -6.13
N GLU A 333 -14.65 -11.14 -6.45
CA GLU A 333 -14.21 -11.29 -7.83
C GLU A 333 -15.05 -12.32 -8.60
N LYS A 334 -15.26 -13.51 -8.03
CA LYS A 334 -16.09 -14.55 -8.63
C LYS A 334 -17.54 -14.11 -8.78
N GLU A 335 -18.07 -13.38 -7.81
CA GLU A 335 -19.41 -12.80 -7.86
C GLU A 335 -19.53 -11.78 -9.00
N LEU A 336 -18.58 -10.84 -9.10
CA LEU A 336 -18.54 -9.83 -10.15
C LEU A 336 -18.50 -10.47 -11.56
N LEU A 337 -17.66 -11.48 -11.74
CA LEU A 337 -17.57 -12.23 -13.01
C LEU A 337 -18.76 -13.16 -13.27
N ALA A 338 -19.57 -13.47 -12.25
CA ALA A 338 -20.78 -14.28 -12.39
C ALA A 338 -22.04 -13.43 -12.57
N ASP A 339 -22.00 -12.13 -12.25
CA ASP A 339 -23.14 -11.21 -12.33
C ASP A 339 -23.61 -11.04 -13.79
N PRO A 340 -24.81 -11.54 -14.14
CA PRO A 340 -25.29 -11.50 -15.51
C PRO A 340 -25.56 -10.08 -16.01
N LYS A 341 -25.88 -9.14 -15.11
CA LYS A 341 -26.11 -7.72 -15.47
C LYS A 341 -24.80 -7.06 -15.85
N GLU A 342 -23.80 -7.13 -14.96
CA GLU A 342 -22.49 -6.49 -15.16
C GLU A 342 -21.78 -7.01 -16.41
N ARG A 343 -21.89 -8.32 -16.66
CA ARG A 343 -21.34 -8.93 -17.89
C ARG A 343 -22.04 -8.45 -19.14
N ALA A 344 -23.36 -8.34 -19.14
CA ALA A 344 -24.12 -7.90 -20.30
C ALA A 344 -23.76 -6.45 -20.68
N GLU A 345 -23.67 -5.58 -19.67
CA GLU A 345 -23.22 -4.19 -19.84
C GLU A 345 -21.79 -4.14 -20.39
N HIS A 346 -20.87 -4.91 -19.81
CA HIS A 346 -19.49 -4.96 -20.27
C HIS A 346 -19.34 -5.48 -21.70
N ILE A 347 -20.07 -6.53 -22.09
CA ILE A 347 -20.06 -7.07 -23.46
C ILE A 347 -20.49 -6.01 -24.45
N MET A 348 -21.56 -5.27 -24.15
CA MET A 348 -22.06 -4.21 -25.02
C MET A 348 -21.00 -3.13 -25.27
N LEU A 349 -20.26 -2.73 -24.23
CA LEU A 349 -19.16 -1.76 -24.37
C LEU A 349 -17.99 -2.33 -25.17
N VAL A 350 -17.70 -3.62 -25.01
CA VAL A 350 -16.69 -4.33 -25.81
C VAL A 350 -17.08 -4.37 -27.29
N ASP A 351 -18.34 -4.65 -27.61
CA ASP A 351 -18.82 -4.68 -28.98
C ASP A 351 -18.82 -3.28 -29.61
N LEU A 352 -19.13 -2.24 -28.83
CA LEU A 352 -18.99 -0.86 -29.27
C LEU A 352 -17.52 -0.51 -29.55
N ALA A 353 -16.60 -0.91 -28.68
CA ALA A 353 -15.16 -0.71 -28.90
C ALA A 353 -14.67 -1.43 -30.17
N ARG A 354 -15.15 -2.65 -30.43
CA ARG A 354 -14.86 -3.39 -31.67
C ARG A 354 -15.43 -2.69 -32.90
N ASN A 355 -16.65 -2.17 -32.81
CA ASN A 355 -17.29 -1.39 -33.87
C ASN A 355 -16.47 -0.12 -34.19
N ASP A 356 -16.08 0.63 -33.17
CA ASP A 356 -15.35 1.89 -33.32
C ASP A 356 -13.97 1.66 -33.96
N LEU A 357 -13.19 0.69 -33.47
CA LEU A 357 -11.91 0.32 -34.09
C LEU A 357 -12.09 -0.24 -35.49
N GLY A 358 -13.15 -1.02 -35.74
CA GLY A 358 -13.46 -1.59 -37.05
C GLY A 358 -13.66 -0.55 -38.16
N ARG A 359 -13.98 0.70 -37.82
CA ARG A 359 -14.11 1.81 -38.77
C ARG A 359 -12.78 2.26 -39.36
N VAL A 360 -11.66 2.05 -38.66
CA VAL A 360 -10.34 2.62 -39.04
C VAL A 360 -9.21 1.58 -39.05
N CYS A 361 -9.40 0.41 -38.45
CA CYS A 361 -8.42 -0.68 -38.45
C CYS A 361 -8.56 -1.61 -39.67
N GLN A 362 -7.49 -2.33 -39.98
CA GLN A 362 -7.46 -3.30 -41.07
C GLN A 362 -8.45 -4.43 -40.78
N PHE A 363 -9.22 -4.83 -41.79
CA PHE A 363 -10.18 -5.93 -41.65
C PHE A 363 -9.48 -7.21 -41.18
N GLY A 364 -10.08 -7.89 -40.20
CA GLY A 364 -9.52 -9.10 -39.59
C GLY A 364 -8.48 -8.87 -38.49
N THR A 365 -8.04 -7.64 -38.23
CA THR A 365 -7.02 -7.34 -37.19
C THR A 365 -7.62 -6.98 -35.84
N VAL A 366 -8.89 -6.52 -35.80
CA VAL A 366 -9.59 -6.16 -34.56
C VAL A 366 -9.88 -7.41 -33.73
N ARG A 367 -9.24 -7.51 -32.56
CA ARG A 367 -9.25 -8.69 -31.69
C ARG A 367 -9.36 -8.31 -30.22
N LEU A 368 -9.90 -9.23 -29.42
CA LEU A 368 -9.86 -9.15 -27.96
C LEU A 368 -8.54 -9.75 -27.48
N SER A 369 -7.62 -8.92 -27.01
CA SER A 369 -6.34 -9.38 -26.45
C SER A 369 -6.46 -9.76 -24.97
N GLN A 370 -7.39 -9.14 -24.25
CA GLN A 370 -7.79 -9.52 -22.89
C GLN A 370 -9.33 -9.46 -22.81
N GLN A 371 -9.94 -10.46 -22.19
CA GLN A 371 -11.39 -10.55 -22.10
C GLN A 371 -11.83 -10.78 -20.66
N MET A 372 -12.64 -9.85 -20.14
CA MET A 372 -13.29 -9.95 -18.83
C MET A 372 -12.32 -10.32 -17.70
N VAL A 373 -11.15 -9.68 -17.67
CA VAL A 373 -10.20 -9.84 -16.57
C VAL A 373 -10.59 -8.90 -15.44
N VAL A 374 -10.34 -9.30 -14.20
CA VAL A 374 -10.58 -8.43 -13.05
C VAL A 374 -9.31 -7.67 -12.69
N GLU A 375 -9.38 -6.35 -12.78
CA GLU A 375 -8.33 -5.47 -12.31
C GLU A 375 -8.65 -4.98 -10.90
N ARG A 376 -7.66 -5.07 -10.01
CA ARG A 376 -7.78 -4.66 -8.62
C ARG A 376 -7.10 -3.32 -8.40
N TYR A 377 -7.86 -2.37 -7.87
CA TYR A 377 -7.40 -1.09 -7.37
C TYR A 377 -7.40 -1.10 -5.83
N SER A 378 -6.95 -0.02 -5.19
CA SER A 378 -6.82 0.05 -3.73
C SER A 378 -8.13 -0.18 -2.98
N HIS A 379 -9.27 0.26 -3.53
CA HIS A 379 -10.57 0.18 -2.85
C HIS A 379 -11.66 -0.55 -3.66
N VAL A 380 -11.45 -0.76 -4.96
CA VAL A 380 -12.41 -1.40 -5.85
C VAL A 380 -11.74 -2.38 -6.81
N MET A 381 -12.52 -3.26 -7.42
CA MET A 381 -12.11 -4.08 -8.56
C MET A 381 -13.11 -3.91 -9.71
N HIS A 382 -12.61 -3.99 -10.95
CA HIS A 382 -13.41 -3.79 -12.18
C HIS A 382 -13.25 -4.92 -13.18
N ILE A 383 -14.29 -5.17 -13.99
CA ILE A 383 -14.17 -6.01 -15.19
C ILE A 383 -13.55 -5.15 -16.30
N VAL A 384 -12.48 -5.66 -16.89
CA VAL A 384 -11.72 -4.98 -17.93
C VAL A 384 -11.56 -5.90 -19.13
N SER A 385 -11.69 -5.34 -20.33
CA SER A 385 -11.33 -6.00 -21.58
C SER A 385 -10.44 -5.08 -22.39
N GLN A 386 -9.60 -5.65 -23.25
CA GLN A 386 -8.76 -4.91 -24.17
C GLN A 386 -9.10 -5.31 -25.61
N VAL A 387 -9.42 -4.32 -26.43
CA VAL A 387 -9.69 -4.48 -27.87
C VAL A 387 -8.56 -3.79 -28.63
N ASP A 388 -7.84 -4.55 -29.44
CA ASP A 388 -6.73 -4.06 -30.24
C ASP A 388 -7.02 -4.25 -31.73
N GLY A 389 -6.55 -3.35 -32.58
CA GLY A 389 -6.60 -3.48 -34.04
C GLY A 389 -5.45 -2.75 -34.72
N ASP A 390 -5.01 -3.24 -35.87
CA ASP A 390 -3.92 -2.60 -36.61
C ASP A 390 -4.53 -1.45 -37.44
N LEU A 391 -4.13 -0.21 -37.16
CA LEU A 391 -4.67 0.96 -37.86
C LEU A 391 -4.41 0.80 -39.37
N ARG A 392 -5.34 1.19 -40.23
CA ARG A 392 -5.09 1.17 -41.69
C ARG A 392 -4.08 2.25 -42.10
N PRO A 393 -3.25 2.03 -43.14
CA PRO A 393 -2.18 2.97 -43.52
C PRO A 393 -2.66 4.37 -43.94
N ASP A 394 -3.89 4.48 -44.43
CA ASP A 394 -4.55 5.71 -44.87
C ASP A 394 -5.14 6.55 -43.71
N PHE A 395 -5.15 6.02 -42.49
CA PHE A 395 -5.65 6.70 -41.30
C PHE A 395 -4.54 7.07 -40.34
N ASP A 396 -4.78 8.12 -39.55
CA ASP A 396 -3.88 8.57 -38.49
C ASP A 396 -4.54 8.65 -37.11
N ALA A 397 -3.79 9.19 -36.14
CA ALA A 397 -4.25 9.32 -34.76
C ALA A 397 -5.50 10.21 -34.62
N PHE A 398 -5.67 11.24 -35.46
CA PHE A 398 -6.86 12.10 -35.41
C PHE A 398 -8.08 11.37 -35.96
N ASP A 399 -7.91 10.57 -37.01
CA ASP A 399 -9.02 9.77 -37.53
C ASP A 399 -9.42 8.67 -36.54
N LEU A 400 -8.45 8.06 -35.86
CA LEU A 400 -8.70 7.11 -34.78
C LEU A 400 -9.46 7.77 -33.63
N LEU A 401 -9.06 8.98 -33.21
CA LEU A 401 -9.78 9.74 -32.20
C LEU A 401 -11.22 10.00 -32.67
N GLN A 402 -11.40 10.54 -33.88
CA GLN A 402 -12.72 10.83 -34.44
C GLN A 402 -13.63 9.58 -34.52
N ALA A 403 -13.08 8.42 -34.88
CA ALA A 403 -13.85 7.18 -35.00
C ALA A 403 -14.34 6.63 -33.64
N THR A 404 -13.59 6.92 -32.58
CA THR A 404 -13.82 6.39 -31.22
C THR A 404 -14.52 7.39 -30.29
N PHE A 405 -14.52 8.68 -30.64
CA PHE A 405 -15.05 9.76 -29.81
C PHE A 405 -16.59 9.95 -29.90
N PRO A 406 -17.26 10.29 -28.79
CA PRO A 406 -16.81 10.11 -27.40
C PRO A 406 -16.88 8.63 -27.00
N ALA A 407 -16.31 8.30 -25.83
CA ALA A 407 -16.35 6.95 -25.31
C ALA A 407 -17.78 6.50 -24.95
N GLY A 408 -18.09 5.23 -25.22
CA GLY A 408 -19.40 4.63 -24.96
C GLY A 408 -19.82 4.65 -23.48
N THR A 409 -18.85 4.56 -22.57
CA THR A 409 -19.04 4.59 -21.11
C THR A 409 -19.54 5.92 -20.57
N VAL A 410 -19.46 6.99 -21.37
CA VAL A 410 -19.96 8.33 -21.03
C VAL A 410 -21.05 8.82 -21.96
N SER A 411 -21.40 8.07 -23.01
CA SER A 411 -22.53 8.38 -23.90
C SER A 411 -23.67 7.36 -23.78
N GLY A 412 -23.39 6.08 -24.08
CA GLY A 412 -24.40 5.03 -24.23
C GLY A 412 -24.35 4.32 -25.57
N ALA A 413 -25.34 3.46 -25.81
CA ALA A 413 -25.43 2.59 -26.99
C ALA A 413 -26.88 2.45 -27.47
N PRO A 414 -27.17 2.61 -28.78
CA PRO A 414 -26.28 3.08 -29.85
C PRO A 414 -25.80 4.52 -29.65
N LYS A 415 -24.50 4.78 -29.92
CA LYS A 415 -23.79 6.02 -29.51
C LYS A 415 -24.49 7.31 -29.95
N VAL A 416 -24.79 7.46 -31.24
CA VAL A 416 -25.40 8.68 -31.80
C VAL A 416 -26.78 8.97 -31.19
N ARG A 417 -27.64 7.94 -31.09
CA ARG A 417 -28.98 8.10 -30.53
C ARG A 417 -28.92 8.45 -29.04
N ALA A 418 -28.04 7.81 -28.28
CA ALA A 418 -27.84 8.13 -26.87
C ALA A 418 -27.39 9.59 -26.68
N MET A 419 -26.47 10.11 -27.52
CA MET A 419 -26.03 11.51 -27.46
C MET A 419 -27.15 12.51 -27.79
N GLN A 420 -28.04 12.19 -28.73
CA GLN A 420 -29.22 13.01 -29.02
C GLN A 420 -30.16 13.08 -27.80
N VAL A 421 -30.41 11.94 -27.15
CA VAL A 421 -31.25 11.89 -25.94
C VAL A 421 -30.58 12.62 -24.77
N ILE A 422 -29.26 12.49 -24.60
CA ILE A 422 -28.49 13.26 -23.60
C ILE A 422 -28.69 14.76 -23.83
N ASN A 423 -28.54 15.24 -25.06
CA ASN A 423 -28.69 16.65 -25.39
C ASN A 423 -30.12 17.16 -25.12
N GLU A 424 -31.13 16.33 -25.36
CA GLU A 424 -32.53 16.63 -25.05
C GLU A 424 -32.81 16.72 -23.55
N LEU A 425 -32.26 15.78 -22.77
CA LEU A 425 -32.55 15.64 -21.34
C LEU A 425 -31.70 16.57 -20.47
N GLU A 426 -30.38 16.66 -20.68
CA GLU A 426 -29.48 17.48 -19.85
C GLU A 426 -29.67 18.98 -20.10
N LYS A 427 -30.05 19.37 -21.34
CA LYS A 427 -30.28 20.77 -21.77
C LYS A 427 -29.14 21.75 -21.47
N GLN A 428 -27.96 21.24 -21.17
CA GLN A 428 -26.72 21.97 -20.94
C GLN A 428 -25.60 21.24 -21.68
N SER A 429 -24.72 21.99 -22.33
CA SER A 429 -23.53 21.37 -22.94
C SER A 429 -22.62 20.82 -21.83
N ARG A 430 -21.88 19.75 -22.14
CA ARG A 430 -20.99 19.10 -21.17
C ARG A 430 -19.62 19.78 -21.06
N GLY A 431 -19.22 20.53 -22.09
CA GLY A 431 -17.88 21.13 -22.13
C GLY A 431 -16.81 20.05 -22.00
N VAL A 432 -15.89 20.21 -21.05
CA VAL A 432 -14.77 19.28 -20.87
C VAL A 432 -15.22 17.89 -20.44
N TYR A 433 -16.31 17.77 -19.66
CA TYR A 433 -16.79 16.47 -19.18
C TYR A 433 -17.14 15.53 -20.33
N ALA A 434 -16.74 14.26 -20.22
CA ALA A 434 -16.90 13.23 -21.27
C ALA A 434 -16.13 13.52 -22.59
N GLY A 435 -15.31 14.57 -22.62
CA GLY A 435 -14.30 14.80 -23.65
C GLY A 435 -13.06 13.93 -23.45
N ILE A 436 -11.92 14.37 -23.99
CA ILE A 436 -10.61 13.71 -23.79
C ILE A 436 -9.56 14.65 -23.25
N VAL A 437 -8.57 14.06 -22.56
CA VAL A 437 -7.31 14.69 -22.19
C VAL A 437 -6.19 13.75 -22.62
N GLY A 438 -5.13 14.27 -23.24
CA GLY A 438 -4.04 13.42 -23.73
C GLY A 438 -3.08 14.16 -24.65
N TYR A 439 -2.35 13.38 -25.46
CA TYR A 439 -1.39 13.93 -26.42
C TYR A 439 -1.39 13.19 -27.76
N PHE A 440 -0.93 13.89 -28.79
CA PHE A 440 -0.53 13.37 -30.10
C PHE A 440 0.96 13.66 -30.30
N SER A 441 1.77 12.64 -30.53
CA SER A 441 3.21 12.84 -30.72
C SER A 441 3.58 13.13 -32.18
N TYR A 442 4.70 13.83 -32.40
CA TYR A 442 5.32 13.99 -33.72
C TYR A 442 5.67 12.66 -34.40
N SER A 443 5.78 11.57 -33.65
CA SER A 443 5.92 10.21 -34.20
C SER A 443 4.62 9.60 -34.71
N GLY A 444 3.48 10.24 -34.47
CA GLY A 444 2.15 9.76 -34.83
C GLY A 444 1.47 8.91 -33.75
N GLU A 445 2.08 8.74 -32.58
CA GLU A 445 1.47 8.06 -31.44
C GLU A 445 0.40 8.92 -30.73
N LEU A 446 -0.56 8.27 -30.07
CA LEU A 446 -1.66 8.89 -29.32
C LEU A 446 -1.86 8.14 -28.00
N ASP A 447 -2.06 8.88 -26.92
CA ASP A 447 -2.54 8.33 -25.65
C ASP A 447 -3.50 9.34 -25.03
N SER A 448 -4.75 8.94 -24.81
CA SER A 448 -5.76 9.79 -24.21
C SER A 448 -6.63 9.05 -23.21
N CYS A 449 -7.12 9.79 -22.23
CA CYS A 449 -8.12 9.34 -21.26
C CYS A 449 -9.43 10.10 -21.44
N ILE A 450 -10.50 9.51 -20.92
CA ILE A 450 -11.80 10.19 -20.85
C ILE A 450 -11.71 11.29 -19.79
N ALA A 451 -12.23 12.47 -20.08
CA ALA A 451 -12.29 13.60 -19.15
C ALA A 451 -13.41 13.44 -18.11
N ILE A 452 -13.24 12.44 -17.23
CA ILE A 452 -14.07 12.15 -16.05
C ILE A 452 -13.23 12.31 -14.78
N ARG A 453 -13.88 12.43 -13.61
CA ARG A 453 -13.20 12.78 -12.35
C ARG A 453 -12.28 13.99 -12.52
N THR A 454 -12.82 15.01 -13.20
CA THR A 454 -12.12 16.22 -13.61
C THR A 454 -12.76 17.45 -12.99
N ILE A 455 -11.90 18.35 -12.54
CA ILE A 455 -12.21 19.67 -12.00
C ILE A 455 -11.82 20.69 -13.07
N VAL A 456 -12.79 21.46 -13.54
CA VAL A 456 -12.61 22.60 -14.44
C VAL A 456 -12.57 23.84 -13.55
N MET A 457 -11.49 24.61 -13.61
CA MET A 457 -11.32 25.79 -12.77
C MET A 457 -11.07 27.04 -13.62
N LEU A 458 -12.00 28.00 -13.54
CA LEU A 458 -11.92 29.31 -14.21
C LEU A 458 -11.78 30.39 -13.14
N GLY A 459 -10.58 30.92 -12.96
CA GLY A 459 -10.26 31.84 -11.88
C GLY A 459 -10.46 31.14 -10.53
N ASN A 460 -11.48 31.56 -9.77
CA ASN A 460 -11.85 30.93 -8.50
C ASN A 460 -13.06 30.00 -8.60
N GLN A 461 -13.73 29.94 -9.75
CA GLN A 461 -14.90 29.08 -9.95
C GLN A 461 -14.44 27.66 -10.23
N VAL A 462 -15.06 26.71 -9.55
CA VAL A 462 -14.80 25.28 -9.70
C VAL A 462 -16.06 24.60 -10.19
N GLU A 463 -15.90 23.83 -11.26
CA GLU A 463 -16.92 22.99 -11.84
C GLU A 463 -16.49 21.52 -11.83
N ILE A 464 -17.41 20.67 -11.38
CA ILE A 464 -17.27 19.23 -11.38
C ILE A 464 -18.52 18.65 -12.02
N GLN A 465 -18.37 17.69 -12.93
CA GLN A 465 -19.50 17.00 -13.55
C GLN A 465 -19.32 15.48 -13.40
N SER A 466 -20.42 14.79 -13.14
CA SER A 466 -20.45 13.36 -12.82
C SER A 466 -21.71 12.72 -13.37
N GLY A 467 -21.63 11.46 -13.79
CA GLY A 467 -22.72 10.75 -14.46
C GLY A 467 -22.87 9.28 -14.09
N ALA A 468 -24.01 8.72 -14.51
CA ALA A 468 -24.46 7.36 -14.25
C ALA A 468 -25.04 6.72 -15.52
N GLY A 469 -24.77 5.44 -15.71
CA GLY A 469 -25.26 4.65 -16.84
C GLY A 469 -26.67 4.17 -16.59
N ILE A 470 -27.62 4.62 -17.43
CA ILE A 470 -29.03 4.29 -17.29
C ILE A 470 -29.37 3.10 -18.16
N VAL A 471 -29.90 2.05 -17.53
CA VAL A 471 -30.44 0.84 -18.16
C VAL A 471 -31.91 0.63 -17.78
N ALA A 472 -32.58 -0.34 -18.38
CA ALA A 472 -34.00 -0.60 -18.16
C ALA A 472 -34.39 -0.82 -16.67
N ASP A 473 -33.45 -1.35 -15.88
CA ASP A 473 -33.64 -1.67 -14.46
C ASP A 473 -33.07 -0.62 -13.50
N SER A 474 -32.53 0.50 -14.00
CA SER A 474 -31.97 1.58 -13.16
C SER A 474 -33.00 2.18 -12.20
N GLU A 475 -32.59 2.47 -10.97
CA GLU A 475 -33.44 3.12 -9.95
C GLU A 475 -33.06 4.60 -9.85
N PRO A 476 -33.94 5.56 -10.20
CA PRO A 476 -33.59 6.99 -10.32
C PRO A 476 -32.79 7.57 -9.15
N SER A 477 -33.21 7.29 -7.91
CA SER A 477 -32.55 7.79 -6.71
C SER A 477 -31.16 7.20 -6.49
N ARG A 478 -30.92 5.95 -6.91
CA ARG A 478 -29.60 5.30 -6.84
C ARG A 478 -28.65 5.87 -7.87
N GLU A 479 -29.13 6.13 -9.10
CA GLU A 479 -28.31 6.74 -10.14
C GLU A 479 -27.91 8.18 -9.76
N HIS A 480 -28.83 8.93 -9.13
CA HIS A 480 -28.53 10.23 -8.56
C HIS A 480 -27.44 10.13 -7.48
N GLN A 481 -27.58 9.18 -6.54
CA GLN A 481 -26.60 8.95 -5.48
C GLN A 481 -25.24 8.51 -6.04
N GLU A 482 -25.22 7.73 -7.13
CA GLU A 482 -23.99 7.33 -7.80
C GLU A 482 -23.23 8.53 -8.37
N CYS A 483 -23.93 9.47 -9.00
CA CYS A 483 -23.33 10.72 -9.47
C CYS A 483 -22.65 11.49 -8.32
N LEU A 484 -23.32 11.59 -7.15
CA LEU A 484 -22.75 12.21 -5.95
C LEU A 484 -21.53 11.46 -5.42
N ASN A 485 -21.59 10.13 -5.34
CA ASN A 485 -20.50 9.29 -4.87
C ASN A 485 -19.25 9.42 -5.75
N LYS A 486 -19.44 9.44 -7.08
CA LYS A 486 -18.37 9.64 -8.07
C LYS A 486 -17.75 11.04 -7.97
N ALA A 487 -18.54 12.07 -7.63
CA ALA A 487 -18.07 13.44 -7.45
C ALA A 487 -17.40 13.69 -6.08
N HIS A 488 -17.75 12.91 -5.05
CA HIS A 488 -17.34 13.12 -3.66
C HIS A 488 -15.81 13.23 -3.48
N ALA A 489 -15.02 12.39 -4.15
CA ALA A 489 -13.56 12.46 -4.05
C ALA A 489 -12.99 13.81 -4.54
N LEU A 490 -13.63 14.43 -5.54
CA LEU A 490 -13.23 15.73 -6.07
C LEU A 490 -13.66 16.85 -5.13
N PHE A 491 -14.85 16.75 -4.51
CA PHE A 491 -15.30 17.69 -3.48
C PHE A 491 -14.33 17.73 -2.31
N ARG A 492 -13.97 16.54 -1.79
CA ARG A 492 -12.99 16.38 -0.73
C ARG A 492 -11.60 16.91 -1.13
N ALA A 493 -11.20 16.76 -2.39
CA ALA A 493 -9.93 17.31 -2.85
C ALA A 493 -9.89 18.84 -2.78
N VAL A 494 -10.98 19.52 -3.17
CA VAL A 494 -11.12 20.98 -3.03
C VAL A 494 -11.13 21.38 -1.55
N GLU A 495 -11.94 20.74 -0.73
CA GLU A 495 -12.03 21.02 0.72
C GLU A 495 -10.70 20.83 1.45
N LEU A 496 -9.96 19.75 1.16
CA LEU A 496 -8.64 19.51 1.76
C LEU A 496 -7.61 20.54 1.29
N ALA A 497 -7.71 21.03 0.05
CA ALA A 497 -6.84 22.07 -0.45
C ALA A 497 -7.12 23.44 0.19
N GLU A 498 -8.37 23.72 0.57
CA GLU A 498 -8.76 24.93 1.32
C GLU A 498 -8.33 24.87 2.79
N GLN A 499 -8.30 23.69 3.40
CA GLN A 499 -7.92 23.51 4.81
C GLN A 499 -6.41 23.58 5.05
N SER A 500 -5.64 24.08 4.07
CA SER A 500 -4.18 24.02 3.97
C SER A 500 -3.66 22.59 3.99
N LEU A 501 -3.32 22.05 2.82
CA LEU A 501 -2.37 20.94 2.79
C LEU A 501 -1.04 21.48 3.33
N PRO A 502 -0.48 20.93 4.43
CA PRO A 502 0.86 21.32 4.83
C PRO A 502 1.83 21.02 3.67
N SER A 503 2.45 22.07 3.13
CA SER A 503 3.71 21.89 2.41
C SER A 503 4.73 21.40 3.42
N PRO A 504 5.51 20.35 3.12
CA PRO A 504 6.71 20.07 3.88
C PRO A 504 7.64 21.26 3.68
N VAL A 505 8.20 21.76 4.78
CA VAL A 505 9.05 22.95 4.90
C VAL A 505 8.27 24.25 5.14
N ARG A 506 8.15 24.58 6.43
CA ARG A 506 8.53 25.88 7.00
C ARG A 506 8.89 25.72 8.47
N ILE A 507 10.20 25.66 8.74
CA ILE A 507 10.76 26.07 10.03
C ILE A 507 10.82 27.60 9.95
N GLY A 508 9.81 28.26 10.48
CA GLY A 508 9.70 29.72 10.49
C GLY A 508 9.14 30.18 11.83
N SER A 509 10.01 30.78 12.62
CA SER A 509 9.80 31.27 13.99
C SER A 509 8.53 32.10 14.17
N VAL A 510 7.56 31.57 14.92
CA VAL A 510 6.66 32.37 15.75
C VAL A 510 6.75 31.81 17.17
N GLN A 511 7.31 32.63 18.07
CA GLN A 511 7.27 32.38 19.49
C GLN A 511 5.81 32.47 19.96
N GLN A 512 5.19 31.33 20.23
CA GLN A 512 4.21 31.21 21.31
C GLN A 512 4.44 29.88 22.03
N GLU A 513 4.83 29.99 23.30
CA GLU A 513 5.05 28.87 24.20
C GLU A 513 3.73 28.16 24.51
N GLY A 514 3.61 26.90 24.07
CA GLY A 514 2.58 25.97 24.51
C GLY A 514 2.76 24.63 23.80
N LYS A 515 3.19 23.59 24.52
CA LYS A 515 3.35 22.24 23.96
C LYS A 515 1.99 21.71 23.45
N SER A 516 1.96 21.13 22.24
CA SER A 516 0.78 20.46 21.69
C SER A 516 0.24 19.38 22.64
N PRO A 517 -1.09 19.23 22.81
CA PRO A 517 -1.67 18.22 23.68
C PRO A 517 -1.30 16.80 23.24
N ARG A 518 -0.82 15.96 24.17
CA ARG A 518 -0.57 14.53 23.94
C ARG A 518 -1.73 13.73 24.52
N VAL A 519 -2.55 13.17 23.65
CA VAL A 519 -3.73 12.39 24.02
C VAL A 519 -3.39 10.91 23.97
N VAL A 520 -3.56 10.19 25.08
CA VAL A 520 -3.64 8.72 25.03
C VAL A 520 -5.10 8.33 24.82
N LEU A 521 -5.39 7.58 23.76
CA LEU A 521 -6.71 7.09 23.41
C LEU A 521 -6.77 5.58 23.61
N ILE A 522 -7.59 5.14 24.56
CA ILE A 522 -7.84 3.72 24.85
C ILE A 522 -8.94 3.20 23.95
N ASP A 523 -8.57 2.33 23.01
CA ASP A 523 -9.45 1.67 22.05
C ASP A 523 -10.07 0.40 22.66
N ASN A 524 -11.35 0.49 23.02
CA ASN A 524 -12.15 -0.63 23.52
C ASN A 524 -12.68 -1.53 22.39
N TYR A 525 -11.92 -1.73 21.31
CA TYR A 525 -12.30 -2.56 20.16
C TYR A 525 -13.49 -2.03 19.36
N ASP A 526 -13.56 -0.71 19.20
CA ASP A 526 -14.63 -0.07 18.45
C ASP A 526 -14.25 0.22 16.98
N SER A 527 -15.26 0.17 16.11
CA SER A 527 -15.08 0.45 14.68
C SER A 527 -14.90 1.94 14.38
N PHE A 528 -15.22 2.84 15.32
CA PHE A 528 -15.19 4.30 15.16
C PHE A 528 -14.07 4.99 15.96
N THR A 529 -13.26 4.24 16.73
CA THR A 529 -12.12 4.77 17.49
C THR A 529 -11.20 5.67 16.66
N TYR A 530 -10.91 5.28 15.42
CA TYR A 530 -10.03 6.07 14.55
C TYR A 530 -10.65 7.38 14.05
N ASN A 531 -11.99 7.52 14.07
CA ASN A 531 -12.64 8.80 13.76
C ASN A 531 -12.41 9.81 14.90
N LEU A 532 -12.47 9.36 16.17
CA LEU A 532 -12.06 10.18 17.32
C LEU A 532 -10.59 10.58 17.23
N ALA A 533 -9.71 9.62 16.91
CA ALA A 533 -8.28 9.90 16.77
C ALA A 533 -7.98 10.89 15.65
N GLN A 534 -8.66 10.79 14.50
CA GLN A 534 -8.55 11.74 13.40
C GLN A 534 -9.00 13.13 13.82
N TYR A 535 -10.18 13.27 14.46
CA TYR A 535 -10.66 14.59 14.89
C TYR A 535 -9.75 15.23 15.95
N LEU A 536 -9.22 14.46 16.89
CA LEU A 536 -8.25 14.96 17.87
C LEU A 536 -6.91 15.37 17.21
N GLY A 537 -6.45 14.59 16.22
CA GLY A 537 -5.26 14.92 15.43
C GLY A 537 -5.41 16.16 14.57
N GLU A 538 -6.57 16.35 13.93
CA GLU A 538 -6.92 17.57 13.18
C GLU A 538 -6.94 18.82 14.07
N LEU A 539 -7.35 18.68 15.34
CA LEU A 539 -7.32 19.75 16.35
C LEU A 539 -5.92 19.98 16.95
N GLY A 540 -4.88 19.34 16.40
CA GLY A 540 -3.48 19.57 16.77
C GLY A 540 -2.97 18.72 17.95
N ALA A 541 -3.70 17.69 18.36
CA ALA A 541 -3.23 16.75 19.37
C ALA A 541 -2.33 15.65 18.79
N GLU A 542 -1.28 15.28 19.51
CA GLU A 542 -0.53 14.04 19.29
C GLU A 542 -1.34 12.89 19.91
N VAL A 543 -1.99 12.06 19.08
CA VAL A 543 -2.85 10.96 19.55
C VAL A 543 -2.10 9.63 19.53
N LEU A 544 -1.95 9.03 20.71
CA LEU A 544 -1.38 7.69 20.89
C LEU A 544 -2.51 6.71 21.20
N ILE A 545 -2.77 5.77 20.29
CA ILE A 545 -3.89 4.84 20.40
C ILE A 545 -3.40 3.49 20.88
N PHE A 546 -4.01 2.95 21.94
CA PHE A 546 -3.70 1.63 22.47
C PHE A 546 -4.98 0.84 22.72
N ARG A 547 -4.99 -0.46 22.43
CA ARG A 547 -6.10 -1.33 22.82
C ARG A 547 -6.20 -1.35 24.35
N ASN A 548 -7.41 -1.56 24.88
CA ASN A 548 -7.69 -1.58 26.32
C ASN A 548 -7.01 -2.72 27.11
N ASP A 549 -6.22 -3.56 26.45
CA ASP A 549 -5.42 -4.67 26.99
C ASP A 549 -3.94 -4.61 26.54
N ALA A 550 -3.53 -3.56 25.81
CA ALA A 550 -2.20 -3.46 25.23
C ALA A 550 -1.14 -2.88 26.18
N LEU A 551 -1.54 -2.06 27.15
CA LEU A 551 -0.65 -1.42 28.13
C LEU A 551 -1.25 -1.52 29.53
N SER A 552 -0.41 -1.56 30.54
CA SER A 552 -0.79 -1.32 31.94
C SER A 552 -1.00 0.19 32.21
N VAL A 553 -1.68 0.52 33.31
CA VAL A 553 -1.90 1.91 33.74
C VAL A 553 -0.57 2.66 33.96
N ASP A 554 0.44 1.97 34.50
CA ASP A 554 1.77 2.53 34.74
C ASP A 554 2.52 2.84 33.44
N GLU A 555 2.37 1.99 32.43
CA GLU A 555 2.93 2.24 31.09
C GLU A 555 2.24 3.43 30.42
N ILE A 556 0.91 3.58 30.58
CA ILE A 556 0.19 4.77 30.10
C ILE A 556 0.67 6.03 30.82
N ALA A 557 0.90 5.97 32.13
CA ALA A 557 1.44 7.10 32.90
C ALA A 557 2.86 7.47 32.42
N ALA A 558 3.69 6.48 32.07
CA ALA A 558 5.04 6.68 31.58
C ALA A 558 5.11 7.41 30.23
N LEU A 559 4.07 7.32 29.40
CA LEU A 559 3.94 8.08 28.14
C LEU A 559 3.76 9.59 28.36
N ARG A 560 3.51 10.01 29.60
CA ARG A 560 3.24 11.40 30.02
C ARG A 560 2.11 12.05 29.20
N PRO A 561 0.91 11.44 29.14
CA PRO A 561 -0.24 12.04 28.47
C PRO A 561 -0.61 13.37 29.13
N THR A 562 -0.99 14.36 28.32
CA THR A 562 -1.64 15.56 28.83
C THR A 562 -3.16 15.38 28.89
N HIS A 563 -3.72 14.46 28.10
CA HIS A 563 -5.14 14.15 28.01
C HIS A 563 -5.35 12.65 27.84
N LEU A 564 -6.50 12.16 28.29
CA LEU A 564 -6.91 10.76 28.18
C LEU A 564 -8.28 10.66 27.51
N VAL A 565 -8.42 9.78 26.53
CA VAL A 565 -9.71 9.47 25.89
C VAL A 565 -9.98 7.97 26.00
N VAL A 566 -11.17 7.60 26.45
CA VAL A 566 -11.65 6.22 26.46
C VAL A 566 -12.73 6.08 25.41
N SER A 567 -12.46 5.28 24.38
CA SER A 567 -13.31 5.17 23.19
C SER A 567 -14.65 4.47 23.49
N PRO A 568 -15.59 4.51 22.52
CA PRO A 568 -16.70 3.55 22.47
C PRO A 568 -16.19 2.12 22.37
N GLY A 569 -17.09 1.14 22.39
CA GLY A 569 -16.77 -0.27 22.18
C GLY A 569 -17.92 -1.20 22.53
N PRO A 570 -17.83 -2.48 22.10
CA PRO A 570 -18.80 -3.49 22.48
C PRO A 570 -18.69 -3.86 23.96
N GLY A 571 -19.78 -4.38 24.52
CA GLY A 571 -19.82 -4.92 25.89
C GLY A 571 -20.24 -3.90 26.95
N ALA A 572 -19.98 -4.25 28.21
CA ALA A 572 -20.29 -3.42 29.37
C ALA A 572 -18.99 -3.07 30.14
N PRO A 573 -18.98 -2.04 31.01
CA PRO A 573 -17.77 -1.61 31.70
C PRO A 573 -16.91 -2.69 32.37
N PRO A 574 -17.45 -3.76 33.00
CA PRO A 574 -16.62 -4.84 33.55
C PRO A 574 -15.74 -5.59 32.54
N GLN A 575 -16.05 -5.47 31.25
CA GLN A 575 -15.35 -6.11 30.13
C GLN A 575 -14.44 -5.13 29.38
N ALA A 576 -14.37 -3.86 29.79
CA ALA A 576 -13.65 -2.79 29.08
C ALA A 576 -12.15 -2.74 29.41
N GLY A 577 -11.53 -3.90 29.71
CA GLY A 577 -10.10 -4.01 30.02
C GLY A 577 -9.66 -3.00 31.10
N ILE A 578 -8.54 -2.32 30.84
CA ILE A 578 -7.96 -1.32 31.75
C ILE A 578 -8.76 -0.01 31.85
N SER A 579 -9.82 0.19 31.05
CA SER A 579 -10.50 1.48 30.92
C SER A 579 -10.99 2.05 32.26
N ASN A 580 -11.56 1.21 33.14
CA ASN A 580 -12.02 1.64 34.46
C ASN A 580 -10.84 2.05 35.37
N GLU A 581 -9.74 1.29 35.32
CA GLU A 581 -8.55 1.53 36.13
C GLU A 581 -7.85 2.82 35.69
N VAL A 582 -7.71 3.03 34.39
CA VAL A 582 -7.12 4.24 33.80
C VAL A 582 -7.95 5.50 34.14
N ILE A 583 -9.29 5.41 34.11
CA ILE A 583 -10.18 6.52 34.53
C ILE A 583 -10.00 6.86 36.01
N THR A 584 -9.92 5.86 36.90
CA THR A 584 -9.85 6.09 38.35
C THR A 584 -8.46 6.50 38.84
N GLN A 585 -7.41 6.05 38.17
CA GLN A 585 -6.02 6.30 38.56
C GLN A 585 -5.46 7.56 37.90
N LEU A 586 -5.62 7.72 36.58
CA LEU A 586 -5.06 8.85 35.84
C LEU A 586 -6.04 10.02 35.70
N GLY A 587 -7.34 9.76 35.62
CA GLY A 587 -8.35 10.82 35.42
C GLY A 587 -8.44 11.85 36.55
N LYS A 588 -7.84 11.57 37.71
CA LYS A 588 -7.69 12.55 38.82
C LYS A 588 -6.67 13.65 38.52
N SER A 589 -5.79 13.40 37.55
CA SER A 589 -4.57 14.18 37.30
C SER A 589 -4.54 14.79 35.90
N ILE A 590 -5.12 14.10 34.92
CA ILE A 590 -5.19 14.55 33.53
C ILE A 590 -6.65 14.62 33.06
N PRO A 591 -7.01 15.64 32.25
CA PRO A 591 -8.32 15.70 31.61
C PRO A 591 -8.66 14.39 30.91
N THR A 592 -9.84 13.85 31.23
CA THR A 592 -10.29 12.55 30.73
C THR A 592 -11.66 12.66 30.06
N LEU A 593 -11.80 12.12 28.85
CA LEU A 593 -13.05 12.04 28.11
C LEU A 593 -13.44 10.58 27.86
N GLY A 594 -14.63 10.17 28.30
CA GLY A 594 -15.23 8.88 27.95
C GLY A 594 -16.32 9.04 26.89
N VAL A 595 -16.26 8.27 25.81
CA VAL A 595 -17.28 8.30 24.75
C VAL A 595 -18.04 6.97 24.72
N CYS A 596 -19.37 7.02 24.74
CA CYS A 596 -20.26 5.85 24.72
C CYS A 596 -19.91 4.80 25.80
N LEU A 597 -19.21 3.70 25.47
CA LEU A 597 -18.70 2.75 26.47
C LEU A 597 -17.75 3.44 27.47
N GLY A 598 -16.90 4.37 27.02
CA GLY A 598 -16.06 5.17 27.92
C GLY A 598 -16.88 6.03 28.89
N HIS A 599 -18.02 6.58 28.45
CA HIS A 599 -18.95 7.30 29.33
C HIS A 599 -19.57 6.36 30.38
N GLN A 600 -19.93 5.14 29.97
CA GLN A 600 -20.46 4.11 30.87
C GLN A 600 -19.39 3.64 31.86
N CYS A 601 -18.13 3.54 31.44
CA CYS A 601 -16.99 3.23 32.31
C CYS A 601 -16.80 4.31 33.37
N ILE A 602 -16.97 5.59 33.04
CA ILE A 602 -16.95 6.68 34.04
C ILE A 602 -18.08 6.50 35.05
N GLY A 603 -19.32 6.28 34.59
CA GLY A 603 -20.45 6.02 35.50
C GLY A 603 -20.20 4.85 36.44
N TYR A 604 -19.72 3.72 35.90
CA TYR A 604 -19.43 2.50 36.64
C TYR A 604 -18.25 2.65 37.61
N ALA A 605 -17.15 3.27 37.19
CA ALA A 605 -15.93 3.46 37.96
C ALA A 605 -16.13 4.24 39.27
N PHE A 606 -17.14 5.12 39.32
CA PHE A 606 -17.50 5.89 40.52
C PHE A 606 -18.75 5.35 41.23
N GLY A 607 -19.17 4.12 40.93
CA GLY A 607 -20.25 3.43 41.65
C GLY A 607 -21.66 3.63 41.09
N GLY A 608 -21.79 4.22 39.90
CA GLY A 608 -23.06 4.36 39.18
C GLY A 608 -23.54 3.05 38.55
N LYS A 609 -24.85 2.94 38.35
CA LYS A 609 -25.46 1.77 37.71
C LYS A 609 -25.56 1.98 36.19
N VAL A 610 -25.16 0.96 35.43
CA VAL A 610 -25.33 0.92 33.96
C VAL A 610 -26.43 -0.09 33.63
N LEU A 611 -27.52 0.38 33.03
CA LEU A 611 -28.71 -0.42 32.71
C LEU A 611 -28.97 -0.40 31.21
N GLN A 612 -29.84 -1.29 30.72
CA GLN A 612 -30.30 -1.22 29.34
C GLN A 612 -31.09 0.06 29.09
N ALA A 613 -30.82 0.70 27.94
CA ALA A 613 -31.60 1.85 27.50
C ALA A 613 -33.03 1.40 27.15
N PRO A 614 -34.06 2.21 27.47
CA PRO A 614 -35.46 1.85 27.20
C PRO A 614 -35.77 1.74 25.70
N THR A 615 -34.99 2.44 24.87
CA THR A 615 -35.11 2.42 23.40
C THR A 615 -33.73 2.27 22.77
N LEU A 616 -33.59 1.31 21.86
CA LEU A 616 -32.35 1.09 21.10
C LEU A 616 -32.20 2.13 19.98
N MET A 617 -31.11 2.89 20.04
CA MET A 617 -30.79 3.96 19.11
C MET A 617 -29.42 3.69 18.49
N HIS A 618 -29.39 2.93 17.39
CA HIS A 618 -28.19 2.62 16.61
C HIS A 618 -28.18 3.42 15.31
N GLY A 619 -27.27 4.40 15.21
CA GLY A 619 -27.14 5.27 14.03
C GLY A 619 -28.26 6.31 13.90
N LYS A 620 -28.97 6.61 15.01
CA LYS A 620 -30.05 7.60 15.03
C LYS A 620 -29.61 8.85 15.77
N THR A 621 -30.20 10.00 15.42
CA THR A 621 -29.94 11.26 16.11
C THR A 621 -30.96 11.52 17.22
N SER A 622 -30.58 12.35 18.19
CA SER A 622 -31.47 12.88 19.22
C SER A 622 -31.06 14.30 19.58
N GLN A 623 -32.01 15.09 20.08
CA GLN A 623 -31.73 16.41 20.64
C GLN A 623 -31.11 16.27 22.03
N ILE A 624 -29.96 16.89 22.24
CA ILE A 624 -29.18 16.84 23.48
C ILE A 624 -29.27 18.20 24.18
N TYR A 625 -29.94 18.22 25.33
CA TYR A 625 -30.05 19.37 26.21
C TYR A 625 -28.92 19.32 27.25
N HIS A 626 -28.15 20.39 27.40
CA HIS A 626 -26.98 20.42 28.28
C HIS A 626 -26.89 21.70 29.11
N THR A 627 -26.07 21.67 30.15
CA THR A 627 -25.93 22.78 31.13
C THR A 627 -24.97 23.89 30.69
N GLY A 628 -24.39 23.78 29.49
CA GLY A 628 -23.35 24.69 28.96
C GLY A 628 -21.98 24.60 29.65
N ALA A 629 -21.80 23.68 30.60
CA ALA A 629 -20.58 23.59 31.41
C ALA A 629 -19.49 22.69 30.80
N GLY A 630 -18.22 23.09 30.97
CA GLY A 630 -17.05 22.28 30.61
C GLY A 630 -16.94 22.05 29.10
N ILE A 631 -16.90 20.78 28.68
CA ILE A 631 -16.79 20.40 27.26
C ILE A 631 -17.97 20.90 26.40
N PHE A 632 -19.06 21.37 27.02
CA PHE A 632 -20.22 21.95 26.36
C PHE A 632 -20.20 23.49 26.24
N GLN A 633 -19.09 24.13 26.59
CA GLN A 633 -18.97 25.58 26.48
C GLN A 633 -19.12 26.04 25.02
N ASN A 634 -19.87 27.13 24.80
CA ASN A 634 -20.14 27.68 23.47
C ASN A 634 -20.88 26.73 22.49
N ILE A 635 -21.58 25.73 23.02
CA ILE A 635 -22.43 24.82 22.23
C ILE A 635 -23.92 25.17 22.47
N PRO A 636 -24.76 25.24 21.43
CA PRO A 636 -26.20 25.45 21.59
C PRO A 636 -26.88 24.29 22.31
N SER A 637 -27.83 24.61 23.20
CA SER A 637 -28.70 23.62 23.86
C SER A 637 -30.17 23.86 23.48
N PRO A 638 -30.84 22.90 22.80
CA PRO A 638 -30.32 21.60 22.42
C PRO A 638 -29.44 21.63 21.16
N PHE A 639 -28.69 20.56 20.94
CA PHE A 639 -28.07 20.26 19.65
C PHE A 639 -28.32 18.80 19.22
N GLU A 640 -28.14 18.52 17.93
CA GLU A 640 -28.33 17.18 17.38
C GLU A 640 -27.07 16.31 17.50
N ALA A 641 -27.20 15.10 18.06
CA ALA A 641 -26.10 14.14 18.22
C ALA A 641 -26.49 12.70 17.87
N THR A 642 -25.54 11.95 17.32
CA THR A 642 -25.72 10.54 16.94
C THR A 642 -25.51 9.58 18.11
N ARG A 643 -26.39 8.59 18.23
CA ARG A 643 -26.37 7.56 19.28
C ARG A 643 -26.15 6.17 18.67
N TYR A 644 -25.37 5.34 19.37
CA TYR A 644 -25.14 3.93 19.03
C TYR A 644 -25.24 2.98 20.24
N HIS A 645 -25.84 3.43 21.34
CA HIS A 645 -25.73 2.73 22.63
C HIS A 645 -26.97 1.90 22.97
N SER A 646 -26.73 0.70 23.51
CA SER A 646 -27.77 -0.18 24.09
C SER A 646 -27.86 -0.09 25.60
N LEU A 647 -26.83 0.48 26.23
CA LEU A 647 -26.73 0.69 27.68
C LEU A 647 -26.72 2.19 27.99
N MET A 648 -27.10 2.55 29.21
CA MET A 648 -27.08 3.92 29.71
C MET A 648 -26.68 3.95 31.18
N VAL A 649 -26.07 5.04 31.63
CA VAL A 649 -25.89 5.31 33.06
C VAL A 649 -27.24 5.74 33.63
N SER A 650 -27.73 5.00 34.63
CA SER A 650 -29.04 5.26 35.25
C SER A 650 -28.92 6.18 36.46
N GLU A 651 -29.98 6.94 36.71
CA GLU A 651 -30.10 7.73 37.94
C GLU A 651 -30.66 6.92 39.13
N PRO A 652 -30.35 7.33 40.37
CA PRO A 652 -29.47 8.44 40.75
C PRO A 652 -27.99 8.17 40.44
N VAL A 653 -27.27 9.19 39.97
CA VAL A 653 -25.81 9.10 39.80
C VAL A 653 -25.11 9.29 41.17
N PRO A 654 -23.92 8.70 41.40
CA PRO A 654 -23.15 8.88 42.63
C PRO A 654 -22.86 10.35 42.95
N ASP A 655 -22.68 10.66 44.23
CA ASP A 655 -22.47 12.04 44.71
C ASP A 655 -21.24 12.72 44.09
N GLU A 656 -20.25 11.96 43.61
CA GLU A 656 -19.07 12.53 42.94
C GLU A 656 -19.31 12.95 41.48
N LEU A 657 -20.40 12.49 40.87
CA LEU A 657 -20.77 12.79 39.48
C LEU A 657 -21.94 13.77 39.40
N GLU A 658 -21.96 14.53 38.33
CA GLU A 658 -23.01 15.48 37.96
C GLU A 658 -23.46 15.18 36.53
N VAL A 659 -24.77 15.14 36.29
CA VAL A 659 -25.34 15.00 34.94
C VAL A 659 -25.28 16.35 34.23
N THR A 660 -24.58 16.39 33.09
CA THR A 660 -24.34 17.62 32.32
C THR A 660 -25.12 17.70 31.01
N ALA A 661 -25.65 16.58 30.51
CA ALA A 661 -26.52 16.57 29.34
C ALA A 661 -27.57 15.45 29.38
N ARG A 662 -28.71 15.64 28.72
CA ARG A 662 -29.84 14.72 28.62
C ARG A 662 -30.53 14.77 27.26
N THR A 663 -31.26 13.73 26.90
CA THR A 663 -32.30 13.78 25.86
C THR A 663 -33.63 14.30 26.42
N ASP A 664 -34.58 14.57 25.53
CA ASP A 664 -35.97 14.95 25.84
C ASP A 664 -36.74 13.89 26.66
N ASP A 665 -36.46 12.61 26.42
CA ASP A 665 -36.97 11.47 27.19
C ASP A 665 -36.22 11.20 28.51
N GLY A 666 -35.29 12.10 28.89
CA GLY A 666 -34.65 12.12 30.20
C GLY A 666 -33.40 11.23 30.35
N ILE A 667 -32.95 10.56 29.29
CA ILE A 667 -31.75 9.70 29.33
C ILE A 667 -30.49 10.55 29.52
N VAL A 668 -29.62 10.14 30.43
CA VAL A 668 -28.33 10.79 30.70
C VAL A 668 -27.42 10.69 29.48
N MET A 669 -26.99 11.84 28.97
CA MET A 669 -26.12 11.96 27.78
C MET A 669 -24.76 12.58 28.09
N GLY A 670 -24.61 13.23 29.24
CA GLY A 670 -23.38 13.87 29.67
C GLY A 670 -23.15 13.67 31.15
N LEU A 671 -21.92 13.36 31.54
CA LEU A 671 -21.46 13.28 32.93
C LEU A 671 -20.21 14.13 33.13
N ARG A 672 -20.06 14.65 34.34
CA ARG A 672 -18.84 15.31 34.81
C ARG A 672 -18.54 14.92 36.25
N HIS A 673 -17.28 14.71 36.59
CA HIS A 673 -16.85 14.57 37.99
C HIS A 673 -16.77 15.95 38.68
N LYS A 674 -17.34 16.09 39.87
CA LYS A 674 -17.44 17.39 40.59
C LYS A 674 -16.07 17.97 40.97
N LYS A 675 -15.08 17.11 41.21
CA LYS A 675 -13.71 17.48 41.66
C LYS A 675 -12.60 17.41 40.59
N TYR A 676 -12.72 16.54 39.59
CA TYR A 676 -11.62 16.19 38.66
C TYR A 676 -12.04 16.51 37.22
N PRO A 677 -11.11 16.76 36.29
CA PRO A 677 -11.43 17.10 34.89
C PRO A 677 -11.85 15.87 34.07
N ILE A 678 -12.80 15.08 34.59
CA ILE A 678 -13.33 13.87 33.96
C ILE A 678 -14.71 14.18 33.42
N PHE A 679 -14.90 13.90 32.13
CA PHE A 679 -16.14 14.14 31.39
C PHE A 679 -16.51 12.89 30.60
N GLY A 680 -17.80 12.63 30.44
CA GLY A 680 -18.27 11.53 29.60
C GLY A 680 -19.45 11.96 28.74
N VAL A 681 -19.49 11.52 27.48
CA VAL A 681 -20.64 11.69 26.57
C VAL A 681 -21.15 10.34 26.07
N GLN A 682 -22.47 10.12 26.17
CA GLN A 682 -23.09 8.84 25.78
C GLN A 682 -23.31 8.74 24.25
N PHE A 683 -23.38 9.89 23.58
CA PHE A 683 -23.44 10.02 22.13
C PHE A 683 -22.02 10.08 21.53
N HIS A 684 -21.92 10.00 20.21
CA HIS A 684 -20.66 9.91 19.47
C HIS A 684 -20.29 11.27 18.85
N PRO A 685 -19.37 12.07 19.44
CA PRO A 685 -18.91 13.33 18.88
C PRO A 685 -18.15 13.16 17.56
N GLU A 686 -17.60 11.98 17.29
CA GLU A 686 -16.94 11.65 16.03
C GLU A 686 -17.90 11.30 14.89
N SER A 687 -19.18 11.07 15.19
CA SER A 687 -20.16 10.70 14.16
C SER A 687 -20.51 11.89 13.26
N ILE A 688 -20.67 11.62 11.97
CA ILE A 688 -20.93 12.63 10.93
C ILE A 688 -22.23 13.41 11.14
N LEU A 689 -23.24 12.81 11.76
CA LEU A 689 -24.53 13.45 12.07
C LEU A 689 -24.54 14.18 13.43
N THR A 690 -23.38 14.29 14.11
CA THR A 690 -23.27 15.07 15.35
C THR A 690 -22.76 16.49 15.06
N SER A 691 -23.65 17.48 15.15
CA SER A 691 -23.42 18.84 14.61
C SER A 691 -22.29 19.63 15.28
N TYR A 692 -21.93 19.33 16.53
CA TYR A 692 -20.91 20.07 17.31
C TYR A 692 -19.81 19.16 17.89
N GLY A 693 -19.65 17.97 17.32
CA GLY A 693 -18.72 16.96 17.83
C GLY A 693 -17.26 17.42 17.94
N LYS A 694 -16.74 18.09 16.89
CA LYS A 694 -15.37 18.65 16.91
C LYS A 694 -15.20 19.77 17.94
N GLN A 695 -16.21 20.63 18.12
CA GLN A 695 -16.16 21.69 19.14
C GLN A 695 -16.09 21.11 20.56
N ILE A 696 -16.78 19.99 20.83
CA ILE A 696 -16.69 19.27 22.12
C ILE A 696 -15.27 18.76 22.36
N LEU A 697 -14.63 18.19 21.33
CA LEU A 697 -13.25 17.70 21.41
C LEU A 697 -12.24 18.85 21.56
N GLU A 698 -12.46 19.98 20.89
CA GLU A 698 -11.65 21.19 21.05
C GLU A 698 -11.75 21.74 22.48
N ASN A 699 -12.96 21.87 23.02
CA ASN A 699 -13.20 22.30 24.40
C ASN A 699 -12.53 21.34 25.41
N PHE A 700 -12.51 20.04 25.10
CA PHE A 700 -11.82 19.04 25.91
C PHE A 700 -10.29 19.24 25.89
N LEU A 701 -9.69 19.46 24.71
CA LEU A 701 -8.24 19.68 24.57
C LEU A 701 -7.75 21.00 25.20
N ALA A 702 -8.65 21.96 25.40
CA ALA A 702 -8.34 23.21 26.07
C ALA A 702 -8.23 23.08 27.61
N LEU A 703 -8.59 21.93 28.18
CA LEU A 703 -8.49 21.68 29.63
C LEU A 703 -7.03 21.50 30.07
N LYS A 704 -6.69 22.00 31.27
CA LYS A 704 -5.32 21.92 31.81
C LYS A 704 -5.15 20.77 32.81
N PRO A 705 -4.02 20.04 32.80
CA PRO A 705 -3.66 19.09 33.86
C PRO A 705 -3.56 19.75 35.24
N SER A 706 -3.93 19.05 36.30
CA SER A 706 -3.80 19.55 37.68
C SER A 706 -2.34 19.53 38.13
N SER A 707 -1.92 20.58 38.86
CA SER A 707 -0.51 20.94 39.15
C SER A 707 0.25 20.00 40.11
N SER A 708 -0.19 18.76 40.32
CA SER A 708 0.34 17.83 41.32
C SER A 708 1.19 16.68 40.75
N PHE A 709 1.54 16.68 39.46
CA PHE A 709 2.37 15.65 38.83
C PHE A 709 3.80 16.16 38.54
N ASN A 710 4.61 16.33 39.60
CA ASN A 710 6.04 16.63 39.49
C ASN A 710 6.82 15.98 40.65
N SER A 711 6.81 14.66 40.75
CA SER A 711 7.76 13.94 41.61
C SER A 711 7.82 12.46 41.27
N PHE A 712 8.60 12.11 40.24
CA PHE A 712 9.27 10.82 40.15
C PHE A 712 10.64 11.05 39.53
N GLU A 713 11.63 11.26 40.40
CA GLU A 713 13.05 11.22 40.06
C GLU A 713 13.48 9.75 39.93
N GLY A 714 14.07 9.41 38.78
CA GLY A 714 14.62 8.09 38.52
C GLY A 714 15.22 7.99 37.13
N SER A 715 16.51 8.29 37.02
CA SER A 715 17.45 7.96 35.92
C SER A 715 17.07 8.31 34.46
N LYS A 716 17.85 9.25 33.87
CA LYS A 716 17.88 9.55 32.42
C LYS A 716 18.06 8.29 31.55
N PRO A 717 17.47 8.24 30.33
CA PRO A 717 18.18 8.64 29.10
C PRO A 717 17.30 9.43 28.08
N LYS A 718 17.80 10.57 27.56
CA LYS A 718 18.24 10.85 26.17
C LYS A 718 17.18 10.80 25.04
N GLY A 719 16.81 12.00 24.56
CA GLY A 719 16.65 12.46 23.16
C GLY A 719 15.85 11.61 22.15
N GLU A 720 14.97 12.27 21.39
CA GLU A 720 14.55 11.80 20.07
C GLU A 720 15.78 11.42 19.25
N THR A 721 15.97 10.12 19.00
CA THR A 721 16.96 9.64 18.06
C THR A 721 16.20 8.82 17.01
N ASN A 722 16.53 9.05 15.75
CA ASN A 722 16.11 8.20 14.65
C ASN A 722 16.84 6.85 14.81
N MET A 723 16.29 5.95 15.64
CA MET A 723 17.08 4.94 16.35
C MET A 723 17.84 3.97 15.44
N LEU A 724 17.30 3.57 14.27
CA LEU A 724 18.01 2.65 13.35
C LEU A 724 18.94 3.36 12.34
N LYS A 725 18.78 4.69 12.12
CA LYS A 725 19.53 5.43 11.08
C LYS A 725 21.05 5.42 11.26
N PRO A 726 21.62 5.52 12.48
CA PRO A 726 23.07 5.45 12.68
C PRO A 726 23.68 4.14 12.17
N TYR A 727 23.00 3.02 12.42
CA TYR A 727 23.44 1.69 11.99
C TYR A 727 23.27 1.53 10.46
N LEU A 728 22.14 1.99 9.90
CA LEU A 728 21.91 2.00 8.45
C LEU A 728 22.96 2.82 7.70
N ALA A 729 23.36 3.98 8.23
CA ALA A 729 24.38 4.81 7.60
C ALA A 729 25.75 4.10 7.51
N LYS A 730 26.11 3.29 8.51
CA LYS A 730 27.32 2.46 8.47
C LYS A 730 27.22 1.37 7.42
N ILE A 731 26.10 0.64 7.42
CA ILE A 731 25.85 -0.46 6.46
C ILE A 731 25.90 0.05 5.01
N VAL A 732 25.26 1.18 4.71
CA VAL A 732 25.28 1.80 3.36
C VAL A 732 26.69 2.19 2.93
N GLN A 733 27.55 2.58 3.87
CA GLN A 733 28.97 2.87 3.64
C GLN A 733 29.85 1.61 3.60
N ARG A 734 29.26 0.40 3.62
CA ARG A 734 29.94 -0.90 3.71
C ARG A 734 30.88 -1.00 4.93
N LYS A 735 30.49 -0.40 6.06
CA LYS A 735 31.17 -0.57 7.35
C LYS A 735 30.45 -1.60 8.19
N ASP A 736 31.21 -2.45 8.87
CA ASP A 736 30.68 -3.46 9.78
C ASP A 736 30.13 -2.81 11.04
N LEU A 737 29.04 -3.37 11.57
CA LEU A 737 28.56 -3.05 12.91
C LEU A 737 29.37 -3.86 13.93
N SER A 738 29.65 -3.25 15.09
CA SER A 738 30.15 -4.03 16.23
C SER A 738 29.06 -4.95 16.77
N LEU A 739 29.45 -5.95 17.57
CA LEU A 739 28.48 -6.85 18.23
C LEU A 739 27.37 -6.09 18.96
N GLN A 740 27.75 -5.08 19.76
CA GLN A 740 26.80 -4.27 20.52
C GLN A 740 25.87 -3.47 19.59
N GLU A 741 26.40 -2.90 18.51
CA GLU A 741 25.62 -2.13 17.55
C GLU A 741 24.62 -3.01 16.80
N ALA A 742 25.01 -4.23 16.44
CA ALA A 742 24.11 -5.19 15.81
C ALA A 742 23.02 -5.68 16.76
N GLU A 743 23.35 -5.89 18.03
CA GLU A 743 22.38 -6.25 19.08
C GLU A 743 21.38 -5.12 19.33
N GLU A 744 21.85 -3.87 19.44
CA GLU A 744 20.99 -2.69 19.58
C GLU A 744 20.08 -2.51 18.35
N ALA A 745 20.66 -2.60 17.13
CA ALA A 745 19.91 -2.48 15.89
C ALA A 745 18.81 -3.56 15.78
N MET A 746 19.15 -4.82 16.05
CA MET A 746 18.16 -5.91 16.01
C MET A 746 17.15 -5.81 17.14
N THR A 747 17.51 -5.28 18.32
CA THR A 747 16.56 -5.03 19.40
C THR A 747 15.52 -3.99 19.01
N LEU A 748 15.92 -2.92 18.31
CA LEU A 748 14.98 -1.94 17.77
C LEU A 748 13.99 -2.58 16.78
N ILE A 749 14.47 -3.50 15.94
CA ILE A 749 13.62 -4.26 15.01
C ILE A 749 12.66 -5.17 15.80
N MET A 750 13.17 -5.96 16.74
CA MET A 750 12.40 -6.96 17.50
C MET A 750 11.41 -6.32 18.51
N THR A 751 11.58 -5.04 18.85
CA THR A 751 10.65 -4.30 19.73
C THR A 751 9.69 -3.38 18.97
N GLY A 752 9.68 -3.45 17.63
CA GLY A 752 8.78 -2.65 16.79
C GLY A 752 9.12 -1.16 16.72
N GLN A 753 10.35 -0.77 17.09
CA GLN A 753 10.84 0.61 17.05
C GLN A 753 11.42 1.02 15.68
N ALA A 754 11.50 0.09 14.73
CA ALA A 754 11.93 0.31 13.35
C ALA A 754 10.76 0.18 12.37
N SER A 755 10.71 1.03 11.33
CA SER A 755 9.68 0.92 10.28
C SER A 755 9.98 -0.21 9.28
N ASP A 756 8.96 -0.70 8.57
CA ASP A 756 9.11 -1.72 7.52
C ASP A 756 10.22 -1.35 6.50
N ALA A 757 10.30 -0.07 6.10
CA ALA A 757 11.33 0.43 5.20
C ALA A 757 12.73 0.40 5.82
N GLN A 758 12.87 0.74 7.10
CA GLN A 758 14.14 0.69 7.82
C GLN A 758 14.62 -0.76 8.01
N ILE A 759 13.69 -1.66 8.34
CA ILE A 759 13.97 -3.10 8.45
C ILE A 759 14.41 -3.64 7.09
N GLY A 760 13.70 -3.30 6.01
CA GLY A 760 14.08 -3.73 4.66
C GLY A 760 15.46 -3.24 4.25
N ALA A 761 15.76 -1.96 4.51
CA ALA A 761 17.09 -1.39 4.24
C ALA A 761 18.20 -2.06 5.06
N PHE A 762 17.93 -2.38 6.32
CA PHE A 762 18.89 -3.06 7.21
C PHE A 762 19.22 -4.47 6.69
N LEU A 763 18.19 -5.25 6.35
CA LEU A 763 18.34 -6.63 5.90
C LEU A 763 19.08 -6.74 4.55
N ILE A 764 18.70 -5.91 3.57
CA ILE A 764 19.35 -5.91 2.26
C ILE A 764 20.75 -5.30 2.35
N GLY A 765 20.93 -4.25 3.14
CA GLY A 765 22.23 -3.61 3.32
C GLY A 765 23.27 -4.58 3.90
N LEU A 766 22.92 -5.33 4.96
CA LEU A 766 23.81 -6.35 5.53
C LEU A 766 24.13 -7.44 4.50
N ARG A 767 23.13 -7.91 3.75
CA ARG A 767 23.33 -8.93 2.72
C ARG A 767 24.27 -8.47 1.61
N MET A 768 24.11 -7.23 1.14
CA MET A 768 24.98 -6.65 0.10
C MET A 768 26.41 -6.40 0.59
N LYS A 769 26.59 -6.13 1.88
CA LYS A 769 27.90 -5.97 2.52
C LYS A 769 28.58 -7.32 2.75
N GLY A 770 27.81 -8.34 3.11
CA GLY A 770 28.26 -9.58 3.74
C GLY A 770 28.16 -9.47 5.26
N GLU A 771 27.51 -10.44 5.88
CA GLU A 771 27.30 -10.50 7.33
C GLU A 771 28.57 -10.96 8.08
N THR A 772 28.93 -10.27 9.16
CA THR A 772 30.07 -10.66 10.03
C THR A 772 29.63 -11.50 11.24
N ILE A 773 30.59 -12.12 11.94
CA ILE A 773 30.35 -12.88 13.17
C ILE A 773 29.68 -11.99 14.23
N ASP A 774 30.24 -10.81 14.49
CA ASP A 774 29.71 -9.80 15.43
C ASP A 774 28.26 -9.44 15.10
N GLU A 775 27.95 -9.23 13.82
CA GLU A 775 26.60 -8.89 13.36
C GLU A 775 25.60 -10.03 13.59
N ILE A 776 26.00 -11.26 13.26
CA ILE A 776 25.18 -12.46 13.46
C ILE A 776 24.96 -12.72 14.96
N VAL A 777 26.02 -12.69 15.77
CA VAL A 777 25.96 -12.92 17.21
C VAL A 777 25.13 -11.84 17.91
N GLY A 778 25.37 -10.57 17.60
CA GLY A 778 24.59 -9.45 18.15
C GLY A 778 23.10 -9.56 17.80
N CYS A 779 22.78 -9.84 16.54
CA CYS A 779 21.39 -10.04 16.12
C CYS A 779 20.75 -11.26 16.80
N ALA A 780 21.47 -12.38 16.93
CA ALA A 780 20.97 -13.58 17.59
C ALA A 780 20.74 -13.36 19.09
N ARG A 781 21.59 -12.60 19.79
CA ARG A 781 21.40 -12.22 21.19
C ARG A 781 20.12 -11.42 21.39
N ALA A 782 19.91 -10.40 20.55
CA ALA A 782 18.68 -9.61 20.56
C ALA A 782 17.43 -10.49 20.35
N MET A 783 17.47 -11.41 19.37
CA MET A 783 16.36 -12.34 19.12
C MET A 783 16.11 -13.32 20.28
N ARG A 784 17.17 -13.87 20.89
CA ARG A 784 17.07 -14.76 22.07
C ARG A 784 16.54 -14.02 23.30
N ALA A 785 16.86 -12.73 23.46
CA ALA A 785 16.36 -11.89 24.55
C ALA A 785 14.85 -11.60 24.44
N GLN A 786 14.32 -11.57 23.21
CA GLN A 786 12.90 -11.35 22.93
C GLN A 786 12.11 -12.66 22.70
N ALA A 787 12.77 -13.81 22.82
CA ALA A 787 12.13 -15.11 22.70
C ALA A 787 11.39 -15.48 23.99
N THR A 788 10.29 -16.23 23.85
CA THR A 788 9.61 -16.82 25.00
C THR A 788 10.52 -17.87 25.63
N ALA A 789 10.98 -17.60 26.86
CA ALA A 789 11.91 -18.48 27.55
C ALA A 789 11.25 -19.80 27.94
N LEU A 790 12.00 -20.90 27.82
CA LEU A 790 11.64 -22.18 28.45
C LEU A 790 12.13 -22.19 29.92
N PRO A 791 11.49 -22.99 30.79
CA PRO A 791 12.06 -23.37 32.07
C PRO A 791 13.53 -23.81 31.92
N LYS A 792 14.39 -23.37 32.85
CA LYS A 792 15.81 -23.75 32.82
C LYS A 792 15.97 -25.25 33.04
N PHE A 793 16.74 -25.89 32.15
CA PHE A 793 17.25 -27.24 32.35
C PHE A 793 18.50 -27.19 33.23
N ASP A 794 18.81 -28.29 33.91
CA ASP A 794 20.07 -28.44 34.65
C ASP A 794 21.26 -28.33 33.68
N ASP A 795 22.29 -27.56 34.05
CA ASP A 795 23.50 -27.36 33.24
C ASP A 795 24.24 -28.68 32.96
N ALA A 796 23.98 -29.73 33.74
CA ALA A 796 24.50 -31.08 33.51
C ALA A 796 23.79 -31.85 32.37
N VAL A 797 22.64 -31.36 31.88
CA VAL A 797 21.87 -32.03 30.82
C VAL A 797 22.39 -31.64 29.44
N THR A 798 22.92 -32.62 28.71
CA THR A 798 23.26 -32.47 27.29
C THR A 798 21.98 -32.32 26.46
N LEU A 799 21.71 -31.08 26.04
CA LEU A 799 20.56 -30.74 25.21
C LEU A 799 20.98 -30.50 23.75
N PHE A 800 20.34 -31.22 22.84
CA PHE A 800 20.60 -31.21 21.40
C PHE A 800 19.58 -30.39 20.60
N ASP A 801 20.01 -29.82 19.48
CA ASP A 801 19.17 -29.41 18.37
C ASP A 801 19.82 -29.78 17.02
N THR A 802 18.97 -30.02 16.03
CA THR A 802 19.38 -30.28 14.65
C THR A 802 18.57 -29.34 13.75
N ALA A 803 19.22 -28.46 13.02
CA ALA A 803 18.53 -27.43 12.24
C ALA A 803 19.21 -27.16 10.89
N GLY A 804 18.43 -27.08 9.82
CA GLY A 804 18.87 -26.54 8.54
C GLY A 804 18.61 -25.03 8.43
N THR A 805 19.40 -24.34 7.64
CA THR A 805 19.18 -22.91 7.32
C THR A 805 18.01 -22.68 6.37
N GLY A 806 17.52 -23.73 5.69
CA GLY A 806 16.32 -23.68 4.86
C GLY A 806 16.54 -22.78 3.64
N GLY A 807 17.28 -23.27 2.65
CA GLY A 807 17.64 -22.48 1.47
C GLY A 807 18.36 -23.23 0.34
N ASP A 808 18.45 -24.55 0.37
CA ASP A 808 19.14 -25.31 -0.68
C ASP A 808 18.30 -25.50 -1.98
N GLY A 809 16.99 -25.30 -1.89
CA GLY A 809 16.06 -25.43 -3.03
C GLY A 809 15.85 -26.87 -3.51
N LYS A 810 16.27 -27.89 -2.74
CA LYS A 810 16.32 -29.29 -3.19
C LYS A 810 15.22 -30.19 -2.63
N HIS A 811 14.30 -29.65 -1.83
CA HIS A 811 13.07 -30.32 -1.37
C HIS A 811 13.31 -31.73 -0.80
N SER A 812 14.28 -31.90 0.10
CA SER A 812 14.53 -33.18 0.75
C SER A 812 13.38 -33.58 1.69
N PHE A 813 13.21 -34.87 1.95
CA PHE A 813 12.40 -35.31 3.09
C PHE A 813 13.07 -34.79 4.38
N ASN A 814 12.31 -34.53 5.44
CA ASN A 814 12.79 -33.76 6.61
C ASN A 814 13.82 -34.55 7.47
N ILE A 815 15.06 -34.62 6.98
CA ILE A 815 16.18 -35.39 7.53
C ILE A 815 16.51 -34.96 8.96
N SER A 816 16.68 -33.66 9.22
CA SER A 816 16.93 -33.16 10.60
C SER A 816 15.81 -33.50 11.58
N THR A 817 14.54 -33.50 11.17
CA THR A 817 13.42 -33.93 12.03
C THR A 817 13.50 -35.43 12.32
N ALA A 818 13.86 -36.26 11.33
CA ALA A 818 14.09 -37.70 11.53
C ALA A 818 15.28 -37.96 12.47
N ALA A 819 16.39 -37.25 12.26
CA ALA A 819 17.61 -37.36 13.05
C ALA A 819 17.35 -36.99 14.53
N ALA A 820 16.52 -35.99 14.80
CA ALA A 820 16.13 -35.61 16.15
C ALA A 820 15.48 -36.76 16.95
N PHE A 821 14.58 -37.55 16.33
CA PHE A 821 14.00 -38.72 16.99
C PHE A 821 15.03 -39.84 17.21
N VAL A 822 15.96 -40.03 16.28
CA VAL A 822 17.05 -41.00 16.44
C VAL A 822 18.00 -40.61 17.58
N ILE A 823 18.34 -39.32 17.71
CA ILE A 823 19.13 -38.79 18.83
C ILE A 823 18.40 -39.00 20.17
N ALA A 824 17.09 -38.71 20.21
CA ALA A 824 16.28 -38.92 21.40
C ALA A 824 16.15 -40.39 21.80
N GLY A 825 16.04 -41.29 20.82
CA GLY A 825 16.00 -42.74 21.04
C GLY A 825 17.35 -43.32 21.49
N ALA A 826 18.47 -42.65 21.18
CA ALA A 826 19.80 -42.99 21.68
C ALA A 826 20.01 -42.58 23.16
N GLY A 827 19.02 -41.91 23.77
CA GLY A 827 19.02 -41.54 25.19
C GLY A 827 19.35 -40.08 25.47
N TYR A 828 19.60 -39.27 24.44
CA TYR A 828 19.89 -37.84 24.58
C TYR A 828 18.62 -36.99 24.61
N LYS A 829 18.72 -35.77 25.16
CA LYS A 829 17.60 -34.82 25.22
C LYS A 829 17.63 -33.91 24.00
N VAL A 830 16.49 -33.71 23.33
CA VAL A 830 16.40 -32.92 22.10
C VAL A 830 15.37 -31.80 22.22
N ALA A 831 15.80 -30.56 22.04
CA ALA A 831 14.95 -29.38 21.92
C ALA A 831 14.90 -28.94 20.45
N LYS A 832 14.07 -29.63 19.66
CA LYS A 832 14.00 -29.41 18.22
C LYS A 832 13.31 -28.08 17.93
N HIS A 833 14.06 -27.11 17.41
CA HIS A 833 13.50 -25.83 16.96
C HIS A 833 13.13 -25.90 15.48
N GLY A 834 11.95 -25.39 15.11
CA GLY A 834 11.49 -25.49 13.73
C GLY A 834 10.24 -24.68 13.41
N ASN A 835 9.96 -24.55 12.11
CA ASN A 835 8.81 -23.79 11.59
C ASN A 835 8.05 -24.59 10.53
N ARG A 836 6.89 -24.05 10.11
CA ARG A 836 6.19 -24.47 8.88
C ARG A 836 6.96 -24.01 7.65
N ALA A 837 6.72 -24.66 6.52
CA ALA A 837 7.35 -24.26 5.26
C ALA A 837 6.99 -22.82 4.85
N VAL A 838 7.99 -22.05 4.43
CA VAL A 838 7.82 -20.71 3.83
C VAL A 838 8.06 -20.75 2.31
N SER A 839 8.93 -21.67 1.84
CA SER A 839 9.30 -21.85 0.42
C SER A 839 9.48 -23.31 -0.02
N SER A 840 9.43 -24.28 0.90
CA SER A 840 9.49 -25.72 0.60
C SER A 840 8.10 -26.33 0.53
N THR A 841 7.98 -27.57 0.05
CA THR A 841 6.73 -28.33 0.02
C THR A 841 6.24 -28.72 1.42
N CYS A 842 7.13 -28.76 2.42
CA CYS A 842 6.82 -29.24 3.77
C CYS A 842 7.93 -28.88 4.78
N GLY A 843 7.58 -28.29 5.94
CA GLY A 843 8.48 -27.98 7.05
C GLY A 843 8.30 -28.91 8.25
N SER A 844 9.20 -28.80 9.23
CA SER A 844 9.17 -29.65 10.44
C SER A 844 7.86 -29.60 11.22
N ALA A 845 7.23 -28.42 11.34
CA ALA A 845 5.94 -28.28 12.01
C ALA A 845 4.79 -28.95 11.23
N ASP A 846 4.85 -28.94 9.89
CA ASP A 846 3.82 -29.52 9.03
C ASP A 846 3.81 -31.05 9.16
N ILE A 847 4.98 -31.69 9.24
CA ILE A 847 5.11 -33.14 9.44
C ILE A 847 4.66 -33.56 10.84
N LEU A 848 5.10 -32.84 11.87
CA LEU A 848 4.75 -33.18 13.24
C LEU A 848 3.24 -33.06 13.47
N ALA A 849 2.61 -32.02 12.92
CA ALA A 849 1.16 -31.87 12.92
C ALA A 849 0.46 -33.03 12.16
N ALA A 850 0.96 -33.40 10.97
CA ALA A 850 0.44 -34.54 10.20
C ALA A 850 0.62 -35.90 10.90
N LEU A 851 1.61 -36.03 11.79
CA LEU A 851 1.81 -37.20 12.65
C LEU A 851 0.86 -37.24 13.86
N GLY A 852 0.11 -36.17 14.10
CA GLY A 852 -0.82 -36.03 15.22
C GLY A 852 -0.21 -35.42 16.48
N ILE A 853 0.94 -34.74 16.35
CA ILE A 853 1.62 -34.08 17.47
C ILE A 853 1.08 -32.66 17.60
N GLU A 854 0.67 -32.28 18.81
CA GLU A 854 0.31 -30.89 19.11
C GLU A 854 1.56 -30.01 19.03
N ILE A 855 1.55 -29.03 18.12
CA ILE A 855 2.71 -28.15 17.88
C ILE A 855 2.59 -26.82 18.62
N GLU A 856 1.42 -26.45 19.14
CA GLU A 856 1.18 -25.20 19.86
C GLU A 856 1.33 -25.32 21.39
N LEU A 857 2.31 -26.11 21.84
CA LEU A 857 2.58 -26.33 23.25
C LEU A 857 3.09 -25.06 23.97
N THR A 858 2.72 -24.89 25.24
CA THR A 858 3.29 -23.85 26.13
C THR A 858 4.77 -24.15 26.45
N PRO A 859 5.56 -23.16 26.89
CA PRO A 859 6.96 -23.40 27.30
C PRO A 859 7.12 -24.51 28.34
N GLU A 860 6.19 -24.61 29.29
CA GLU A 860 6.16 -25.63 30.34
C GLU A 860 5.88 -27.01 29.76
N GLN A 861 4.94 -27.10 28.81
CA GLN A 861 4.61 -28.35 28.13
C GLN A 861 5.76 -28.83 27.24
N VAL A 862 6.45 -27.92 26.54
CA VAL A 862 7.64 -28.29 25.76
C VAL A 862 8.77 -28.75 26.68
N ALA A 863 9.02 -28.06 27.79
CA ALA A 863 10.02 -28.48 28.76
C ALA A 863 9.69 -29.85 29.37
N HIS A 864 8.41 -30.10 29.67
CA HIS A 864 7.92 -31.40 30.12
C HIS A 864 8.16 -32.50 29.08
N CYS A 865 7.89 -32.24 27.80
CA CYS A 865 8.18 -33.20 26.72
C CYS A 865 9.69 -33.51 26.65
N ILE A 866 10.56 -32.50 26.76
CA ILE A 866 12.01 -32.71 26.79
C ILE A 866 12.41 -33.57 28.00
N GLN A 867 11.86 -33.30 29.18
CA GLN A 867 12.19 -34.02 30.43
C GLN A 867 11.69 -35.47 30.43
N GLU A 868 10.42 -35.69 30.08
CA GLU A 868 9.77 -37.01 30.20
C GLU A 868 9.90 -37.85 28.94
N VAL A 869 9.58 -37.27 27.77
CA VAL A 869 9.67 -37.97 26.48
C VAL A 869 11.14 -38.04 26.05
N GLY A 870 11.93 -36.99 26.27
CA GLY A 870 13.31 -36.90 25.76
C GLY A 870 13.44 -36.06 24.50
N ILE A 871 12.31 -35.62 23.93
CA ILE A 871 12.27 -34.69 22.80
C ILE A 871 11.07 -33.75 22.96
N GLY A 872 11.28 -32.47 22.70
CA GLY A 872 10.22 -31.48 22.61
C GLY A 872 10.38 -30.63 21.35
N PHE A 873 9.26 -30.25 20.74
CA PHE A 873 9.24 -29.39 19.57
C PHE A 873 8.96 -27.95 19.97
N ILE A 874 9.85 -27.04 19.56
CA ILE A 874 9.71 -25.60 19.77
C ILE A 874 9.24 -24.98 18.46
N PHE A 875 7.96 -24.62 18.40
CA PHE A 875 7.36 -24.02 17.22
C PHE A 875 7.73 -22.53 17.11
N ALA A 876 8.62 -22.20 16.17
CA ALA A 876 9.27 -20.89 16.08
C ALA A 876 8.32 -19.67 16.13
N PRO A 877 7.16 -19.64 15.44
CA PRO A 877 6.24 -18.50 15.48
C PRO A 877 5.67 -18.23 16.88
N ARG A 878 5.51 -19.27 17.71
CA ARG A 878 5.01 -19.15 19.08
C ARG A 878 6.09 -18.65 20.04
N PHE A 879 7.33 -19.11 19.85
CA PHE A 879 8.45 -18.79 20.75
C PHE A 879 9.24 -17.55 20.33
N HIS A 880 9.03 -17.02 19.12
CA HIS A 880 9.58 -15.75 18.66
C HIS A 880 8.47 -14.77 18.23
N PRO A 881 7.59 -14.32 19.15
CA PRO A 881 6.46 -13.44 18.81
C PRO A 881 6.91 -12.08 18.24
N ALA A 882 8.12 -11.63 18.59
CA ALA A 882 8.76 -10.44 18.04
C ALA A 882 9.01 -10.51 16.53
N MET A 883 9.01 -11.70 15.92
CA MET A 883 9.16 -11.84 14.47
C MET A 883 8.03 -11.18 13.66
N LYS A 884 6.88 -10.87 14.29
CA LYS A 884 5.79 -10.11 13.64
C LYS A 884 6.22 -8.74 13.13
N TYR A 885 7.24 -8.12 13.74
CA TYR A 885 7.76 -6.82 13.31
C TYR A 885 8.65 -6.90 12.07
N ALA A 886 9.30 -8.05 11.83
CA ALA A 886 10.19 -8.24 10.69
C ALA A 886 9.58 -9.12 9.58
N SER A 887 8.47 -9.81 9.84
CA SER A 887 7.87 -10.79 8.93
C SER A 887 7.32 -10.16 7.64
N LYS A 888 6.60 -9.04 7.76
CA LYS A 888 6.05 -8.29 6.63
C LYS A 888 7.14 -7.76 5.69
N PRO A 889 8.14 -6.97 6.16
CA PRO A 889 9.20 -6.49 5.28
C PRO A 889 10.02 -7.65 4.70
N ARG A 890 10.29 -8.72 5.45
CA ARG A 890 10.97 -9.91 4.92
C ARG A 890 10.17 -10.60 3.80
N ARG A 891 8.84 -10.68 3.92
CA ARG A 891 7.96 -11.26 2.89
C ARG A 891 7.91 -10.40 1.63
N GLU A 892 7.84 -9.08 1.79
CA GLU A 892 7.84 -8.12 0.67
C GLU A 892 9.18 -8.11 -0.10
N ILE A 893 10.30 -8.29 0.60
CA ILE A 893 11.63 -8.37 -0.01
C ILE A 893 11.82 -9.64 -0.86
N GLY A 894 11.29 -10.79 -0.43
CA GLY A 894 11.34 -12.04 -1.19
C GLY A 894 12.75 -12.61 -1.44
N GLN A 895 13.76 -12.19 -0.68
CA GLN A 895 15.17 -12.63 -0.80
C GLN A 895 15.72 -13.18 0.52
N ARG A 896 16.79 -13.98 0.44
CA ARG A 896 17.51 -14.49 1.63
C ARG A 896 18.14 -13.32 2.40
N SER A 897 18.03 -13.36 3.71
CA SER A 897 18.56 -12.33 4.61
C SER A 897 19.27 -12.94 5.81
N ILE A 898 19.82 -12.09 6.69
CA ILE A 898 20.44 -12.53 7.95
C ILE A 898 19.52 -13.45 8.78
N PHE A 899 18.19 -13.35 8.68
CA PHE A 899 17.27 -14.27 9.36
C PHE A 899 17.40 -15.75 8.93
N ASN A 900 17.92 -16.03 7.73
CA ASN A 900 18.26 -17.40 7.31
C ASN A 900 19.49 -17.96 8.04
N LEU A 901 20.40 -17.08 8.50
CA LEU A 901 21.55 -17.43 9.33
C LEU A 901 21.15 -17.53 10.81
N LEU A 902 20.22 -16.67 11.26
CA LEU A 902 19.80 -16.58 12.65
C LEU A 902 18.89 -17.73 13.08
N GLY A 903 18.07 -18.29 12.19
CA GLY A 903 17.08 -19.33 12.52
C GLY A 903 17.62 -20.49 13.37
N PRO A 904 18.72 -21.15 12.96
CA PRO A 904 19.38 -22.18 13.76
C PRO A 904 19.97 -21.67 15.08
N LEU A 905 20.43 -20.42 15.13
CA LEU A 905 21.15 -19.86 16.27
C LEU A 905 20.24 -19.34 17.38
N VAL A 906 18.93 -19.17 17.16
CA VAL A 906 18.03 -18.51 18.12
C VAL A 906 17.18 -19.47 18.97
N ASN A 907 17.51 -20.76 19.00
CA ASN A 907 16.77 -21.76 19.78
C ASN A 907 16.56 -21.29 21.25
N PRO A 908 15.30 -21.04 21.68
CA PRO A 908 14.99 -20.50 23.01
C PRO A 908 15.42 -21.39 24.18
N ALA A 909 15.60 -22.69 23.95
CA ALA A 909 16.09 -23.62 24.97
C ALA A 909 17.61 -23.54 25.19
N ARG A 910 18.33 -22.73 24.39
CA ARG A 910 19.78 -22.51 24.49
C ARG A 910 20.56 -23.82 24.56
N VAL A 911 20.43 -24.61 23.50
CA VAL A 911 21.02 -25.94 23.43
C VAL A 911 22.54 -25.92 23.60
N THR A 912 23.04 -26.97 24.26
CA THR A 912 24.47 -27.14 24.52
C THR A 912 25.19 -27.74 23.31
N HIS A 913 24.50 -28.62 22.57
CA HIS A 913 25.06 -29.37 21.44
C HIS A 913 24.19 -29.15 20.20
N GLN A 914 24.78 -28.82 19.05
CA GLN A 914 24.00 -28.49 17.87
C GLN A 914 24.62 -28.97 16.57
N LEU A 915 23.78 -29.51 15.67
CA LEU A 915 24.13 -29.76 14.27
C LEU A 915 23.38 -28.75 13.39
N ILE A 916 24.11 -27.93 12.65
CA ILE A 916 23.55 -26.88 11.78
C ILE A 916 23.90 -27.16 10.32
N GLY A 917 22.90 -27.24 9.47
CA GLY A 917 23.04 -27.41 8.03
C GLY A 917 23.02 -26.10 7.25
N VAL A 918 24.00 -25.86 6.37
CA VAL A 918 24.10 -24.63 5.57
C VAL A 918 24.00 -24.87 4.07
N TYR A 919 23.32 -23.97 3.37
CA TYR A 919 23.17 -24.02 1.91
C TYR A 919 24.45 -23.64 1.14
N ASP A 920 25.43 -23.01 1.79
CA ASP A 920 26.68 -22.56 1.17
C ASP A 920 27.88 -22.98 2.05
N PRO A 921 28.89 -23.66 1.49
CA PRO A 921 30.02 -24.17 2.25
C PRO A 921 30.85 -23.07 2.93
N SER A 922 30.82 -21.82 2.43
CA SER A 922 31.52 -20.70 3.05
C SER A 922 30.94 -20.29 4.42
N LEU A 923 29.69 -20.68 4.70
CA LEU A 923 29.01 -20.35 5.96
C LEU A 923 29.36 -21.30 7.11
N THR A 924 30.05 -22.42 6.83
CA THR A 924 30.36 -23.47 7.81
C THR A 924 31.17 -22.91 8.99
N GLU A 925 32.28 -22.22 8.71
CA GLU A 925 33.11 -21.59 9.74
C GLU A 925 32.43 -20.40 10.42
N LEU A 926 31.71 -19.59 9.64
CA LEU A 926 31.02 -18.41 10.14
C LEU A 926 29.99 -18.77 11.22
N LEU A 927 29.10 -19.71 10.94
CA LEU A 927 28.07 -20.13 11.91
C LEU A 927 28.65 -20.96 13.05
N ALA A 928 29.72 -21.73 12.83
CA ALA A 928 30.37 -22.50 13.88
C ALA A 928 30.96 -21.58 14.95
N GLN A 929 31.64 -20.51 14.53
CA GLN A 929 32.14 -19.47 15.42
C GLN A 929 31.01 -18.71 16.11
N SER A 930 29.97 -18.29 15.37
CA SER A 930 28.83 -17.60 15.97
C SER A 930 28.10 -18.43 17.02
N ALA A 931 27.92 -19.73 16.81
CA ALA A 931 27.29 -20.62 17.79
C ALA A 931 28.09 -20.75 19.09
N LEU A 932 29.42 -20.84 18.97
CA LEU A 932 30.33 -20.88 20.10
C LEU A 932 30.28 -19.57 20.93
N GLU A 933 30.27 -18.41 20.27
CA GLU A 933 30.14 -17.09 20.92
C GLU A 933 28.76 -16.84 21.55
N LEU A 934 27.75 -17.60 21.12
CA LEU A 934 26.41 -17.62 21.70
C LEU A 934 26.29 -18.59 22.88
N GLY A 935 27.36 -19.29 23.24
CA GLY A 935 27.45 -20.14 24.43
C GLY A 935 27.14 -21.61 24.21
N ASN A 936 27.09 -22.09 22.97
CA ASN A 936 27.00 -23.53 22.73
C ASN A 936 28.32 -24.22 23.17
N HIS A 937 28.23 -25.39 23.81
CA HIS A 937 29.39 -26.17 24.23
C HIS A 937 30.10 -26.81 23.03
N ALA A 938 29.33 -27.45 22.15
CA ALA A 938 29.85 -28.09 20.94
C ALA A 938 28.86 -27.92 19.78
N THR A 939 29.33 -27.41 18.64
CA THR A 939 28.52 -27.24 17.43
C THR A 939 29.22 -27.84 16.22
N MET A 940 28.50 -28.54 15.37
CA MET A 940 28.94 -28.91 14.04
C MET A 940 28.11 -28.18 13.00
N VAL A 941 28.76 -27.51 12.06
CA VAL A 941 28.12 -26.88 10.91
C VAL A 941 28.52 -27.62 9.66
N VAL A 942 27.53 -28.04 8.87
CA VAL A 942 27.72 -29.01 7.79
C VAL A 942 27.16 -28.49 6.47
N HIS A 943 27.85 -28.84 5.39
CA HIS A 943 27.38 -28.65 4.02
C HIS A 943 27.50 -29.98 3.27
N GLY A 944 26.35 -30.47 2.80
CA GLY A 944 26.22 -31.78 2.18
C GLY A 944 26.82 -31.86 0.79
N ALA A 945 27.34 -33.04 0.44
CA ALA A 945 27.70 -33.32 -0.96
C ALA A 945 26.46 -33.11 -1.86
N GLY A 946 26.66 -32.42 -2.99
CA GLY A 946 25.56 -32.05 -3.90
C GLY A 946 24.84 -30.76 -3.53
N GLY A 947 25.31 -29.99 -2.54
CA GLY A 947 24.78 -28.66 -2.22
C GLY A 947 23.56 -28.66 -1.29
N LEU A 948 23.31 -29.77 -0.59
CA LEU A 948 22.24 -29.90 0.40
C LEU A 948 22.64 -29.23 1.72
N ASP A 949 21.66 -28.67 2.43
CA ASP A 949 21.86 -28.15 3.79
C ASP A 949 21.70 -29.26 4.86
N GLU A 950 22.02 -30.50 4.50
CA GLU A 950 22.07 -31.69 5.37
C GLU A 950 23.24 -32.57 4.92
N LEU A 951 23.82 -33.39 5.80
CA LEU A 951 24.85 -34.34 5.38
C LEU A 951 24.28 -35.40 4.45
N THR A 952 25.05 -35.80 3.44
CA THR A 952 24.65 -36.81 2.45
C THR A 952 25.64 -37.96 2.41
N THR A 953 25.19 -39.11 1.92
CA THR A 953 26.07 -40.28 1.71
C THR A 953 26.60 -40.37 0.27
N SER A 954 26.28 -39.38 -0.58
CA SER A 954 26.59 -39.40 -2.02
C SER A 954 28.04 -38.98 -2.34
N GLY A 955 28.75 -38.38 -1.38
CA GLY A 955 30.13 -37.95 -1.55
C GLY A 955 30.69 -37.28 -0.29
N LYS A 956 31.73 -36.47 -0.47
CA LYS A 956 32.37 -35.75 0.61
C LYS A 956 31.54 -34.57 1.10
N ASN A 957 31.38 -34.48 2.41
CA ASN A 957 30.67 -33.42 3.10
C ASN A 957 31.68 -32.52 3.80
N ARG A 958 31.48 -31.20 3.74
CA ARG A 958 32.29 -30.25 4.52
C ARG A 958 31.69 -30.13 5.91
N VAL A 959 32.50 -30.31 6.93
CA VAL A 959 32.10 -30.25 8.34
C VAL A 959 33.05 -29.31 9.08
N THR A 960 32.49 -28.32 9.75
CA THR A 960 33.22 -27.47 10.68
C THR A 960 32.74 -27.73 12.10
N LYS A 961 33.64 -28.23 12.96
CA LYS A 961 33.39 -28.48 14.38
C LYS A 961 33.91 -27.29 15.19
N ALA A 962 33.07 -26.74 16.06
CA ALA A 962 33.42 -25.76 17.09
C ALA A 962 33.18 -26.37 18.47
N CYS A 963 34.24 -26.54 19.26
CA CYS A 963 34.19 -27.09 20.62
C CYS A 963 35.35 -26.52 21.44
N ASP A 964 35.10 -26.12 22.69
CA ASP A 964 36.13 -25.66 23.64
C ASP A 964 37.06 -24.54 23.10
N GLY A 965 36.51 -23.58 22.37
CA GLY A 965 37.33 -22.49 21.80
C GLY A 965 38.11 -22.85 20.54
N LYS A 966 38.00 -24.09 20.04
CA LYS A 966 38.68 -24.56 18.83
C LYS A 966 37.69 -24.74 17.69
N ILE A 967 38.11 -24.33 16.50
CA ILE A 967 37.39 -24.55 15.25
C ILE A 967 38.26 -25.39 14.33
N GLU A 968 37.69 -26.47 13.82
CA GLU A 968 38.33 -27.35 12.85
C GLU A 968 37.38 -27.64 11.69
N THR A 969 37.86 -27.45 10.46
CA THR A 969 37.14 -27.78 9.24
C THR A 969 37.78 -29.00 8.59
N LEU A 970 36.96 -29.99 8.24
CA LEU A 970 37.39 -31.22 7.61
C LEU A 970 36.36 -31.74 6.61
N GLU A 971 36.78 -32.65 5.73
CA GLU A 971 35.89 -33.34 4.80
C GLU A 971 35.61 -34.76 5.29
N ILE A 972 34.32 -35.13 5.38
CA ILE A 972 33.89 -36.48 5.77
C ILE A 972 33.15 -37.15 4.63
N ASP A 973 33.56 -38.36 4.28
CA ASP A 973 32.82 -39.25 3.40
C ASP A 973 32.10 -40.33 4.22
N ALA A 974 30.77 -40.40 4.10
CA ALA A 974 29.95 -41.35 4.84
C ALA A 974 30.28 -42.82 4.46
N GLN A 975 30.76 -43.06 3.24
CA GLN A 975 31.09 -44.41 2.76
C GLN A 975 32.27 -45.01 3.53
N ALA A 976 33.17 -44.17 4.07
CA ALA A 976 34.27 -44.62 4.92
C ALA A 976 33.79 -45.31 6.22
N TYR A 977 32.53 -45.09 6.59
CA TYR A 977 31.89 -45.66 7.79
C TYR A 977 30.85 -46.73 7.45
N GLY A 978 30.85 -47.24 6.21
CA GLY A 978 29.98 -48.34 5.78
C GLY A 978 28.53 -47.93 5.45
N LEU A 979 28.25 -46.63 5.29
CA LEU A 979 26.93 -46.13 4.91
C LEU A 979 26.74 -46.15 3.38
N ARG A 980 25.56 -46.54 2.91
CA ARG A 980 25.28 -46.70 1.48
C ARG A 980 25.09 -45.34 0.80
N PRO A 981 25.64 -45.14 -0.41
CA PRO A 981 25.46 -43.90 -1.14
C PRO A 981 24.00 -43.69 -1.57
N ALA A 982 23.49 -42.49 -1.31
CA ALA A 982 22.17 -42.05 -1.75
C ALA A 982 22.26 -41.23 -3.04
N ARG A 983 21.22 -41.28 -3.87
CA ARG A 983 21.02 -40.36 -5.01
C ARG A 983 20.04 -39.26 -4.58
N ASP A 984 20.04 -38.13 -5.30
CA ASP A 984 19.12 -37.01 -5.02
C ASP A 984 17.64 -37.46 -5.04
N GLU A 985 17.28 -38.44 -5.87
CA GLU A 985 15.94 -39.04 -5.92
C GLU A 985 15.56 -39.80 -4.63
N ASP A 986 16.54 -40.43 -3.99
CA ASP A 986 16.33 -41.22 -2.77
C ASP A 986 16.05 -40.32 -1.56
N LEU A 987 16.32 -39.01 -1.67
CA LEU A 987 16.18 -38.01 -0.61
C LEU A 987 15.01 -37.04 -0.83
N ARG A 988 14.30 -37.13 -1.96
CA ARG A 988 13.22 -36.20 -2.31
C ARG A 988 12.01 -36.37 -1.38
N GLY A 989 11.51 -35.25 -0.84
CA GLY A 989 10.30 -35.20 -0.01
C GLY A 989 9.01 -34.99 -0.82
N GLY A 990 7.88 -35.30 -0.18
CA GLY A 990 6.53 -35.14 -0.72
C GLY A 990 5.67 -34.12 0.04
N THR A 991 4.35 -34.31 0.03
CA THR A 991 3.40 -33.54 0.86
C THR A 991 3.64 -33.79 2.35
N PRO A 992 3.08 -32.95 3.26
CA PRO A 992 3.15 -33.20 4.70
C PRO A 992 2.74 -34.61 5.13
N GLU A 993 1.67 -35.15 4.54
CA GLU A 993 1.16 -36.49 4.84
C GLU A 993 2.10 -37.58 4.33
N GLN A 994 2.66 -37.42 3.13
CA GLN A 994 3.62 -38.35 2.55
C GLN A 994 4.91 -38.39 3.36
N ASN A 995 5.43 -37.22 3.77
CA ASN A 995 6.63 -37.14 4.60
C ASN A 995 6.39 -37.67 6.02
N ALA A 996 5.21 -37.44 6.60
CA ALA A 996 4.81 -38.03 7.88
C ALA A 996 4.76 -39.56 7.81
N GLN A 997 4.17 -40.11 6.75
CA GLN A 997 4.15 -41.55 6.52
C GLN A 997 5.58 -42.10 6.37
N GLN A 998 6.42 -41.47 5.54
CA GLN A 998 7.80 -41.88 5.33
C GLN A 998 8.62 -41.83 6.62
N LEU A 999 8.47 -40.79 7.45
CA LEU A 999 9.14 -40.71 8.76
C LEU A 999 8.70 -41.86 9.68
N ARG A 1000 7.39 -42.13 9.75
CA ARG A 1000 6.86 -43.22 10.58
C ARG A 1000 7.36 -44.59 10.10
N GLU A 1001 7.39 -44.83 8.79
CA GLU A 1001 7.92 -46.08 8.21
C GLU A 1001 9.43 -46.24 8.43
N LEU A 1002 10.19 -45.14 8.39
CA LEU A 1002 11.61 -45.12 8.70
C LEU A 1002 11.86 -45.50 10.16
N LEU A 1003 11.14 -44.89 11.10
CA LEU A 1003 11.25 -45.19 12.53
C LEU A 1003 10.75 -46.60 12.89
N GLN A 1004 9.82 -47.16 12.10
CA GLN A 1004 9.38 -48.57 12.21
C GLN A 1004 10.40 -49.58 11.67
N GLY A 1005 11.52 -49.13 11.09
CA GLY A 1005 12.51 -50.00 10.48
C GLY A 1005 12.07 -50.63 9.14
N LYS A 1006 10.94 -50.17 8.56
CA LYS A 1006 10.42 -50.66 7.28
C LYS A 1006 11.21 -50.13 6.07
N ILE A 1007 11.85 -48.98 6.23
CA ILE A 1007 12.68 -48.36 5.18
C ILE A 1007 14.13 -48.80 5.36
N GLN A 1008 14.59 -49.67 4.45
CA GLN A 1008 15.98 -50.14 4.37
C GLN A 1008 16.70 -49.57 3.15
N SER A 1009 16.44 -48.30 2.80
CA SER A 1009 17.01 -47.61 1.64
C SER A 1009 18.13 -46.62 2.04
N PRO A 1010 18.90 -46.05 1.09
CA PRO A 1010 19.94 -45.03 1.39
C PRO A 1010 19.43 -43.80 2.17
N CYS A 1011 18.13 -43.50 2.05
CA CYS A 1011 17.42 -42.51 2.88
C CYS A 1011 17.61 -42.75 4.39
N ARG A 1012 17.59 -44.02 4.83
CA ARG A 1012 17.87 -44.43 6.21
C ARG A 1012 19.29 -44.04 6.63
N ASP A 1013 20.25 -44.35 5.78
CA ASP A 1013 21.67 -44.17 6.08
C ASP A 1013 22.02 -42.67 6.16
N VAL A 1014 21.34 -41.81 5.40
CA VAL A 1014 21.45 -40.34 5.52
C VAL A 1014 20.91 -39.83 6.86
N VAL A 1015 19.80 -40.36 7.37
CA VAL A 1015 19.29 -40.00 8.73
C VAL A 1015 20.27 -40.45 9.81
N LEU A 1016 20.77 -41.68 9.70
CA LEU A 1016 21.76 -42.21 10.63
C LEU A 1016 23.04 -41.38 10.60
N PHE A 1017 23.48 -40.93 9.44
CA PHE A 1017 24.67 -40.11 9.32
C PHE A 1017 24.52 -38.76 10.03
N ASN A 1018 23.40 -38.06 9.79
CA ASN A 1018 23.13 -36.78 10.46
C ASN A 1018 22.95 -36.95 11.99
N ALA A 1019 22.23 -37.98 12.43
CA ALA A 1019 22.07 -38.27 13.86
C ALA A 1019 23.40 -38.64 14.53
N ALA A 1020 24.21 -39.50 13.89
CA ALA A 1020 25.50 -39.93 14.41
C ALA A 1020 26.50 -38.76 14.47
N MET A 1021 26.49 -37.87 13.47
CA MET A 1021 27.33 -36.68 13.49
C MET A 1021 27.00 -35.77 14.67
N ALA A 1022 25.72 -35.57 14.97
CA ALA A 1022 25.32 -34.87 16.20
C ALA A 1022 25.81 -35.60 17.46
N ILE A 1023 25.54 -36.91 17.59
CA ILE A 1023 25.96 -37.73 18.75
C ILE A 1023 27.49 -37.71 18.95
N SER A 1024 28.26 -37.64 17.85
CA SER A 1024 29.72 -37.58 17.89
C SER A 1024 30.28 -36.32 18.56
N LEU A 1025 29.46 -35.27 18.74
CA LEU A 1025 29.83 -34.13 19.56
C LEU A 1025 30.03 -34.51 21.04
N VAL A 1026 29.44 -35.61 21.49
CA VAL A 1026 29.56 -36.14 22.87
C VAL A 1026 30.46 -37.36 22.93
N THR A 1027 30.36 -38.29 21.98
CA THR A 1027 31.17 -39.52 22.00
C THR A 1027 32.60 -39.29 21.52
N GLU A 1028 32.85 -38.23 20.76
CA GLU A 1028 34.10 -37.95 20.05
C GLU A 1028 34.55 -39.05 19.05
N ASP A 1029 33.73 -40.09 18.87
CA ASP A 1029 33.93 -41.20 17.94
C ASP A 1029 32.68 -41.39 17.08
N LEU A 1030 32.83 -41.12 15.78
CA LEU A 1030 31.75 -41.24 14.80
C LEU A 1030 31.33 -42.71 14.57
N THR A 1031 32.24 -43.67 14.69
CA THR A 1031 31.91 -45.10 14.55
C THR A 1031 31.01 -45.55 15.69
N GLN A 1032 31.36 -45.16 16.92
CA GLN A 1032 30.53 -45.41 18.10
C GLN A 1032 29.17 -44.69 17.97
N ALA A 1033 29.16 -43.45 17.48
CA ALA A 1033 27.93 -42.68 17.30
C ALA A 1033 27.00 -43.31 16.24
N ILE A 1034 27.54 -43.85 15.15
CA ILE A 1034 26.77 -44.61 14.13
C ILE A 1034 26.14 -45.86 14.75
N GLN A 1035 26.86 -46.57 15.62
CA GLN A 1035 26.31 -47.74 16.32
C GLN A 1035 25.14 -47.32 17.24
N GLN A 1036 25.27 -46.24 18.00
CA GLN A 1036 24.19 -45.73 18.86
C GLN A 1036 22.97 -45.28 18.05
N ALA A 1037 23.17 -44.52 16.97
CA ALA A 1037 22.09 -44.09 16.08
C ALA A 1037 21.37 -45.29 15.43
N THR A 1038 22.14 -46.29 15.00
CA THR A 1038 21.62 -47.53 14.42
C THR A 1038 20.80 -48.31 15.44
N GLN A 1039 21.32 -48.47 16.67
CA GLN A 1039 20.60 -49.14 17.75
C GLN A 1039 19.30 -48.42 18.12
N SER A 1040 19.33 -47.08 18.19
CA SER A 1040 18.14 -46.25 18.46
C SER A 1040 17.02 -46.50 17.44
N LEU A 1041 17.38 -46.60 16.16
CA LEU A 1041 16.43 -46.85 15.08
C LEU A 1041 15.96 -48.31 15.07
N ASP A 1042 16.89 -49.28 15.07
CA ASP A 1042 16.58 -50.70 14.85
C ASP A 1042 15.91 -51.36 16.06
N SER A 1043 16.14 -50.86 17.28
CA SER A 1043 15.45 -51.32 18.49
C SER A 1043 14.02 -50.79 18.62
N GLY A 1044 13.63 -49.82 17.79
CA GLY A 1044 12.35 -49.11 17.90
C GLY A 1044 12.33 -48.02 18.98
N ALA A 1045 13.46 -47.72 19.64
CA ALA A 1045 13.53 -46.67 20.65
C ALA A 1045 13.17 -45.28 20.07
N ALA A 1046 13.63 -44.97 18.85
CA ALA A 1046 13.27 -43.73 18.16
C ALA A 1046 11.77 -43.64 17.83
N LEU A 1047 11.14 -44.76 17.45
CA LEU A 1047 9.69 -44.83 17.24
C LEU A 1047 8.92 -44.63 18.55
N GLN A 1048 9.40 -45.24 19.64
CA GLN A 1048 8.79 -45.09 20.95
C GLN A 1048 8.77 -43.62 21.40
N LYS A 1049 9.83 -42.85 21.08
CA LYS A 1049 9.86 -41.40 21.35
C LYS A 1049 8.80 -40.63 20.56
N LEU A 1050 8.60 -40.98 19.29
CA LEU A 1050 7.52 -40.41 18.48
C LEU A 1050 6.14 -40.73 19.07
N GLU A 1051 5.87 -42.00 19.42
CA GLU A 1051 4.60 -42.43 19.99
C GLU A 1051 4.32 -41.79 21.36
N GLN A 1052 5.35 -41.71 22.20
CA GLN A 1052 5.29 -40.99 23.48
C GLN A 1052 4.90 -39.54 23.22
N LEU A 1053 5.59 -38.84 22.32
CA LEU A 1053 5.32 -37.43 22.03
C LEU A 1053 3.89 -37.19 21.48
N ILE A 1054 3.35 -38.10 20.66
CA ILE A 1054 1.95 -38.07 20.21
C ILE A 1054 0.99 -38.23 21.39
N SER A 1055 1.32 -39.10 22.35
CA SER A 1055 0.46 -39.40 23.51
C SER A 1055 0.52 -38.36 24.64
N THR A 1056 1.57 -37.54 24.72
CA THR A 1056 1.83 -36.58 25.82
C THR A 1056 0.99 -35.29 25.73
N VAL A 1057 -0.25 -35.36 25.22
CA VAL A 1057 -1.18 -34.21 25.25
C VAL A 1057 -1.90 -34.19 26.61
N PRO A 1058 -1.79 -33.13 27.42
CA PRO A 1058 -2.56 -33.00 28.64
C PRO A 1058 -4.05 -32.83 28.28
N ALA A 1059 -4.91 -33.59 28.97
CA ALA A 1059 -6.35 -33.43 28.90
C ALA A 1059 -6.71 -31.95 29.03
N ARG A 1060 -7.55 -31.45 28.09
CA ARG A 1060 -8.22 -30.15 28.22
C ARG A 1060 -8.82 -30.07 29.63
N ALA A 1061 -8.22 -29.27 30.51
CA ALA A 1061 -8.84 -28.93 31.78
C ALA A 1061 -10.09 -28.12 31.50
N MET A 1062 -11.22 -28.58 32.06
CA MET A 1062 -12.53 -27.94 32.06
C MET A 1062 -12.51 -26.54 32.66
#